data_AF-A0A8T5RTR8-F1
#
_entry.id   AF-A0A8T5RTR8-F1
#
_cell.length_a   1.000
_cell.length_b   1.000
_cell.length_c   1.000
_cell.angle_alpha   90.00
_cell.angle_beta   90.00
_cell.angle_gamma   90.00
#
_symmetry.space_group_name_H-M   'P 1'
#
loop_
_entity.id
_entity.type
_entity.pdbx_description
1 polymer ?
#
loop_
_entity_poly.entity_id
_entity_poly.type
_entity_poly.pdbx_seq_one_letter_code
_entity_poly.pdbx_strand_id
1 'polypeptide(L)'
;MQIKKLKFYSVVIILIIGIFAFATPVVSFSSHKGFNSSGKTKVAPEDEIFSWIEDLCEIGDQGRYGYRMPGTGAYWEGAEYVLQNFEESGLEDTFLEPVPATVCFPDEWSLTINTGGDDEVIPSYFLRYTAFTDPEELTTEMVYVGTGSQTEFDVVSGNGGVEGKIVLVDILGAPWPRAFLLPFILFEWDPDNTFANDPMATENWPLANLESSYQLAATYGAAGYVGIMTCMPDYVNQYLHWYADGEIPGLTVSPNDGDHLKDLLATETVEATMILTGEEGPGTTYNVYGSLPGKTDDIILVLSHHDGWATNEASGVSVVMALAKYFAQIPRCFREKTLMFVSFASHFGKQAAWDEYECLAYNSLPQVACAINIEMIGKQIKVIDGEFVETGLIAPRGMFLSGPFLSANEYLLSYASEAIVENDMVRTSCLPAAFAVPGEGAKFHELGVPTINYISHNAPQFTQYDTLDTVAKDALVPTTEMFIDIINDLDKTPTALLKWVKTEDGRGIKAYPDLREDVWEMKRAPYGPFDKIGIHRLVKEGIEPHGVYFMLPGTWSSGEQMISNPPTDTHAKHENHSHAIYLANRGWEVYSIDYRTHFVDQHLTHSDLSFMIDWGWNQWISDIKEAVNLAKAVSGEQRIYLAGDSFGGSALANYASMYWEEDLKGIIPRDGGTVAKYPELVDNLYDLPSMINGLTAENWSREVGSSGAVFLYQYAVENPDAPAVFPPWEPWYPWPAFMTGQLLPGAYPGLTIFEWAAYGLLSVSNMGEGFGDPAIMVYLMSRFDRYWPTRLGLDSSAIIDWDNCPYVSTGLVPYDFDDNYYEIDVPFLGFLADSYYTGEWRFQHQIANPDFIGIMLPGYRHLDVFSGEFSVQDVSQPTYEWLMSHKMLVGFGKIWYDGGRIWGDAAIYINASTIEIRIDGIRVSWVIFVHCVSKKHEFYKGENDFGRITVIITKKGLAIASGRKVFFIGCKV
;
A
#
# COMPACT_ATOMS: atom_id res chain seq x y z
N MET A 1 6.30 9.69 -22.90
CA MET A 1 6.95 8.94 -21.79
C MET A 1 6.43 7.49 -21.66
N GLN A 2 5.26 7.15 -22.20
CA GLN A 2 4.63 5.82 -22.10
C GLN A 2 5.14 4.76 -23.10
N ILE A 3 5.70 5.12 -24.26
CA ILE A 3 6.27 4.15 -25.23
C ILE A 3 7.47 3.36 -24.66
N LYS A 4 8.14 3.89 -23.61
CA LYS A 4 9.18 3.16 -22.88
C LYS A 4 8.60 2.11 -21.91
N LYS A 5 7.36 2.27 -21.42
CA LYS A 5 6.69 1.30 -20.52
C LYS A 5 6.29 0.04 -21.30
N LEU A 6 5.70 0.16 -22.49
CA LEU A 6 5.25 -1.00 -23.28
C LEU A 6 6.40 -1.94 -23.70
N LYS A 7 7.54 -1.38 -24.13
CA LYS A 7 8.73 -2.17 -24.50
C LYS A 7 9.39 -2.88 -23.31
N PHE A 8 9.23 -2.35 -22.09
CA PHE A 8 9.73 -3.00 -20.88
C PHE A 8 8.88 -4.23 -20.52
N TYR A 9 7.55 -4.13 -20.62
CA TYR A 9 6.64 -5.24 -20.33
C TYR A 9 6.76 -6.40 -21.34
N SER A 10 6.93 -6.12 -22.63
CA SER A 10 7.07 -7.17 -23.65
C SER A 10 8.38 -7.97 -23.53
N VAL A 11 9.46 -7.35 -23.03
CA VAL A 11 10.78 -8.00 -22.86
C VAL A 11 10.86 -8.81 -21.56
N VAL A 12 10.18 -8.38 -20.50
CA VAL A 12 10.11 -9.11 -19.22
C VAL A 12 9.21 -10.36 -19.33
N ILE A 13 8.12 -10.29 -20.10
CA ILE A 13 7.18 -11.42 -20.28
C ILE A 13 7.82 -12.60 -21.04
N ILE A 14 8.72 -12.35 -21.99
CA ILE A 14 9.39 -13.42 -22.76
C ILE A 14 10.45 -14.16 -21.91
N LEU A 15 10.96 -13.55 -20.83
CA LEU A 15 11.97 -14.15 -19.95
C LEU A 15 11.38 -15.00 -18.81
N ILE A 16 10.13 -14.77 -18.41
CA ILE A 16 9.50 -15.43 -17.24
C ILE A 16 8.76 -16.73 -17.60
N ILE A 17 8.46 -16.99 -18.88
CA ILE A 17 7.79 -18.22 -19.36
C ILE A 17 8.63 -19.50 -19.10
N GLY A 18 9.87 -19.39 -18.63
CA GLY A 18 10.78 -20.52 -18.39
C GLY A 18 10.75 -21.18 -17.01
N ILE A 19 10.18 -20.57 -15.96
CA ILE A 19 10.30 -21.10 -14.59
C ILE A 19 9.05 -20.72 -13.80
N PHE A 20 8.18 -21.69 -13.48
CA PHE A 20 7.43 -21.85 -12.22
C PHE A 20 6.27 -22.82 -12.46
N ALA A 21 6.47 -24.06 -12.01
CA ALA A 21 5.41 -25.04 -11.84
C ALA A 21 5.61 -25.69 -10.47
N PHE A 22 5.10 -25.09 -9.40
CA PHE A 22 4.94 -25.77 -8.12
C PHE A 22 3.66 -25.34 -7.39
N ALA A 23 3.07 -26.35 -6.75
CA ALA A 23 1.72 -26.45 -6.20
C ALA A 23 1.27 -25.32 -5.26
N THR A 24 0.05 -24.84 -5.49
CA THR A 24 -0.75 -24.08 -4.53
C THR A 24 -1.39 -25.02 -3.50
N PRO A 25 -1.32 -24.75 -2.18
CA PRO A 25 -2.14 -25.46 -1.20
C PRO A 25 -3.56 -24.90 -1.22
N VAL A 26 -4.55 -25.79 -1.36
CA VAL A 26 -5.97 -25.47 -1.16
C VAL A 26 -6.21 -25.38 0.35
N VAL A 27 -6.35 -24.17 0.88
CA VAL A 27 -6.78 -23.96 2.27
C VAL A 27 -8.31 -23.97 2.29
N SER A 28 -8.92 -24.85 3.09
CA SER A 28 -10.37 -24.85 3.27
C SER A 28 -10.74 -23.92 4.42
N PHE A 29 -11.41 -22.81 4.11
CA PHE A 29 -12.00 -21.94 5.13
C PHE A 29 -13.46 -22.32 5.38
N SER A 30 -13.87 -22.25 6.65
CA SER A 30 -15.23 -22.55 7.07
C SER A 30 -16.12 -21.31 6.92
N SER A 31 -17.16 -21.42 6.12
CA SER A 31 -18.21 -20.40 5.93
C SER A 31 -18.64 -19.74 7.24
N HIS A 32 -18.37 -18.45 7.41
CA HIS A 32 -18.91 -17.66 8.51
C HIS A 32 -20.23 -17.03 8.09
N LYS A 33 -21.34 -17.66 8.49
CA LYS A 33 -22.68 -17.07 8.35
C LYS A 33 -22.72 -15.68 9.01
N GLY A 34 -22.96 -14.66 8.20
CA GLY A 34 -23.18 -13.28 8.60
C GLY A 34 -24.19 -13.13 9.74
N PHE A 35 -23.87 -12.18 10.63
CA PHE A 35 -24.65 -11.86 11.81
C PHE A 35 -25.97 -11.17 11.42
N ASN A 36 -27.08 -11.88 11.54
CA ASN A 36 -28.41 -11.38 11.22
C ASN A 36 -29.03 -10.71 12.47
N SER A 37 -28.76 -9.42 12.69
CA SER A 37 -29.45 -8.63 13.73
C SER A 37 -30.82 -8.17 13.23
N SER A 38 -31.85 -8.89 13.67
CA SER A 38 -33.26 -8.51 13.75
C SER A 38 -33.68 -7.12 13.19
N GLY A 39 -34.04 -7.07 11.91
CA GLY A 39 -34.76 -5.92 11.34
C GLY A 39 -34.70 -5.65 9.84
N LYS A 40 -34.79 -6.65 8.93
CA LYS A 40 -34.94 -6.51 7.45
C LYS A 40 -34.30 -5.24 6.85
N THR A 41 -32.98 -5.09 6.94
CA THR A 41 -32.27 -4.21 5.98
C THR A 41 -32.56 -4.76 4.59
N LYS A 42 -32.95 -3.90 3.66
CA LYS A 42 -33.31 -4.31 2.31
C LYS A 42 -32.47 -3.55 1.32
N VAL A 43 -31.94 -4.29 0.35
CA VAL A 43 -31.43 -3.73 -0.90
C VAL A 43 -32.60 -3.05 -1.62
N ALA A 44 -32.30 -1.94 -2.30
CA ALA A 44 -33.26 -1.29 -3.18
C ALA A 44 -33.76 -2.32 -4.23
N PRO A 45 -35.07 -2.39 -4.51
CA PRO A 45 -35.57 -3.28 -5.55
C PRO A 45 -34.94 -2.97 -6.91
N GLU A 46 -34.86 -3.98 -7.77
CA GLU A 46 -34.29 -3.87 -9.12
C GLU A 46 -34.88 -2.70 -9.92
N ASP A 47 -36.20 -2.52 -9.90
CA ASP A 47 -36.87 -1.42 -10.60
C ASP A 47 -36.47 -0.04 -10.06
N GLU A 48 -36.17 0.07 -8.76
CA GLU A 48 -35.73 1.33 -8.16
C GLU A 48 -34.30 1.67 -8.60
N ILE A 49 -33.39 0.70 -8.55
CA ILE A 49 -32.00 0.90 -9.03
C ILE A 49 -32.01 1.25 -10.53
N PHE A 50 -32.81 0.53 -11.32
CA PHE A 50 -32.93 0.80 -12.75
C PHE A 50 -33.53 2.17 -13.04
N SER A 51 -34.48 2.66 -12.23
CA SER A 51 -35.04 4.02 -12.42
C SER A 51 -34.00 5.14 -12.25
N TRP A 52 -32.99 4.94 -11.40
CA TRP A 52 -31.87 5.90 -11.30
C TRP A 52 -31.01 5.92 -12.57
N ILE A 53 -30.87 4.77 -13.24
CA ILE A 53 -30.21 4.67 -14.54
C ILE A 53 -31.04 5.39 -15.60
N GLU A 54 -32.36 5.21 -15.60
CA GLU A 54 -33.30 5.92 -16.49
C GLU A 54 -33.17 7.44 -16.33
N ASP A 55 -33.20 7.94 -15.09
CA ASP A 55 -33.07 9.37 -14.79
C ASP A 55 -31.71 9.92 -15.29
N LEU A 56 -30.61 9.24 -14.97
CA LEU A 56 -29.27 9.66 -15.42
C LEU A 56 -29.14 9.66 -16.95
N CYS A 57 -29.73 8.67 -17.64
CA CYS A 57 -29.76 8.65 -19.10
C CYS A 57 -30.59 9.81 -19.66
N GLU A 58 -31.76 10.08 -19.08
CA GLU A 58 -32.59 11.21 -19.51
C GLU A 58 -31.85 12.55 -19.35
N ILE A 59 -31.13 12.75 -18.24
CA ILE A 59 -30.26 13.93 -18.04
C ILE A 59 -29.20 14.03 -19.14
N GLY A 60 -28.56 12.90 -19.50
CA GLY A 60 -27.56 12.84 -20.57
C GLY A 60 -28.14 13.16 -21.96
N ASP A 61 -29.30 12.59 -22.28
CA ASP A 61 -29.99 12.72 -23.56
C ASP A 61 -30.50 14.14 -23.82
N GLN A 62 -30.79 14.91 -22.75
CA GLN A 62 -31.11 16.33 -22.85
C GLN A 62 -29.89 17.19 -23.22
N GLY A 63 -28.69 16.67 -22.95
CA GLY A 63 -27.42 17.31 -23.29
C GLY A 63 -27.16 17.33 -24.80
N ARG A 64 -26.48 18.37 -25.28
CA ARG A 64 -26.13 18.54 -26.70
C ARG A 64 -25.48 17.31 -27.34
N TYR A 65 -24.66 16.60 -26.57
CA TYR A 65 -23.86 15.47 -27.05
C TYR A 65 -24.52 14.11 -26.82
N GLY A 66 -25.72 14.08 -26.19
CA GLY A 66 -26.46 12.85 -25.91
C GLY A 66 -25.82 11.97 -24.82
N TYR A 67 -25.08 12.58 -23.89
CA TYR A 67 -24.52 11.93 -22.70
C TYR A 67 -24.08 12.96 -21.68
N ARG A 68 -23.76 12.50 -20.46
CA ARG A 68 -23.29 13.35 -19.35
C ARG A 68 -21.81 13.73 -19.53
N MET A 69 -21.51 14.51 -20.57
CA MET A 69 -20.15 14.93 -20.94
C MET A 69 -19.52 15.87 -19.89
N PRO A 70 -18.31 15.59 -19.37
CA PRO A 70 -17.66 16.41 -18.34
C PRO A 70 -17.67 17.92 -18.64
N GLY A 71 -18.12 18.70 -17.65
CA GLY A 71 -18.19 20.16 -17.72
C GLY A 71 -19.41 20.75 -18.43
N THR A 72 -20.32 19.91 -18.97
CA THR A 72 -21.59 20.38 -19.55
C THR A 72 -22.69 20.51 -18.50
N GLY A 73 -23.82 21.15 -18.86
CA GLY A 73 -24.99 21.23 -17.98
C GLY A 73 -25.54 19.86 -17.57
N ALA A 74 -25.65 18.92 -18.51
CA ALA A 74 -26.08 17.54 -18.22
C ALA A 74 -25.14 16.82 -17.23
N TYR A 75 -23.84 17.11 -17.30
CA TYR A 75 -22.87 16.58 -16.35
C TYR A 75 -23.07 17.15 -14.94
N TRP A 76 -23.23 18.46 -14.80
CA TRP A 76 -23.48 19.09 -13.49
C TRP A 76 -24.81 18.64 -12.88
N GLU A 77 -25.86 18.52 -13.69
CA GLU A 77 -27.15 17.99 -13.26
C GLU A 77 -27.05 16.52 -12.82
N GLY A 78 -26.25 15.70 -13.53
CA GLY A 78 -25.95 14.34 -13.09
C GLY A 78 -25.23 14.28 -11.74
N ALA A 79 -24.26 15.17 -11.50
CA ALA A 79 -23.57 15.27 -10.21
C ALA A 79 -24.52 15.70 -9.06
N GLU A 80 -25.39 16.68 -9.32
CA GLU A 80 -26.43 17.11 -8.38
C GLU A 80 -27.44 15.99 -8.08
N TYR A 81 -27.82 15.20 -9.10
CA TYR A 81 -28.71 14.05 -8.93
C TYR A 81 -28.11 12.99 -7.99
N VAL A 82 -26.83 12.66 -8.17
CA VAL A 82 -26.12 11.70 -7.28
C VAL A 82 -26.01 12.27 -5.86
N LEU A 83 -25.71 13.56 -5.71
CA LEU A 83 -25.67 14.21 -4.40
C LEU A 83 -27.02 14.13 -3.68
N GLN A 84 -28.11 14.44 -4.40
CA GLN A 84 -29.46 14.36 -3.86
C GLN A 84 -29.79 12.92 -3.43
N ASN A 85 -29.40 11.91 -4.21
CA ASN A 85 -29.59 10.51 -3.83
C ASN A 85 -28.84 10.15 -2.54
N PHE A 86 -27.59 10.61 -2.37
CA PHE A 86 -26.83 10.42 -1.13
C PHE A 86 -27.51 11.09 0.07
N GLU A 87 -27.99 12.32 -0.09
CA GLU A 87 -28.72 13.06 0.95
C GLU A 87 -30.03 12.35 1.33
N GLU A 88 -30.82 11.92 0.35
CA GLU A 88 -32.09 11.21 0.56
C GLU A 88 -31.90 9.81 1.17
N SER A 89 -30.76 9.17 0.87
CA SER A 89 -30.35 7.91 1.48
C SER A 89 -29.92 8.06 2.93
N GLY A 90 -29.61 9.29 3.39
CA GLY A 90 -29.27 9.61 4.76
C GLY A 90 -27.77 9.57 5.07
N LEU A 91 -26.92 9.79 4.07
CA LEU A 91 -25.47 9.94 4.27
C LEU A 91 -25.17 11.25 5.03
N GLU A 92 -24.05 11.25 5.74
CA GLU A 92 -23.49 12.41 6.43
C GLU A 92 -22.36 13.01 5.57
N ASP A 93 -22.03 14.29 5.80
CA ASP A 93 -20.95 15.00 5.09
C ASP A 93 -21.06 14.89 3.55
N THR A 94 -22.26 15.12 3.01
CA THR A 94 -22.52 15.14 1.57
C THR A 94 -22.16 16.50 0.96
N PHE A 95 -21.35 16.51 -0.11
CA PHE A 95 -20.98 17.74 -0.81
C PHE A 95 -20.41 17.48 -2.22
N LEU A 96 -20.39 18.54 -3.03
CA LEU A 96 -19.65 18.60 -4.29
C LEU A 96 -18.26 19.19 -4.03
N GLU A 97 -17.22 18.44 -4.36
CA GLU A 97 -15.85 18.93 -4.37
C GLU A 97 -15.51 19.45 -5.78
N PRO A 98 -15.22 20.75 -5.96
CA PRO A 98 -14.84 21.28 -7.26
C PRO A 98 -13.47 20.74 -7.68
N VAL A 99 -13.42 20.12 -8.85
CA VAL A 99 -12.19 19.63 -9.49
C VAL A 99 -11.94 20.43 -10.76
N PRO A 100 -10.81 21.17 -10.86
CA PRO A 100 -10.42 21.83 -12.09
C PRO A 100 -10.26 20.81 -13.23
N ALA A 101 -10.74 21.16 -14.42
CA ALA A 101 -10.60 20.32 -15.60
C ALA A 101 -10.36 21.17 -16.84
N THR A 102 -9.77 20.59 -17.88
CA THR A 102 -9.82 21.16 -19.22
C THR A 102 -11.06 20.64 -19.94
N VAL A 103 -11.93 21.56 -20.33
CA VAL A 103 -13.15 21.25 -21.08
C VAL A 103 -12.94 21.59 -22.55
N CYS A 104 -13.53 20.78 -23.43
CA CYS A 104 -13.48 20.95 -24.88
C CYS A 104 -14.87 20.64 -25.42
N PHE A 105 -15.53 21.65 -26.01
CA PHE A 105 -16.92 21.59 -26.45
C PHE A 105 -17.00 21.88 -27.95
N PRO A 106 -17.08 20.84 -28.80
CA PRO A 106 -17.33 21.00 -30.23
C PRO A 106 -18.70 21.65 -30.51
N ASP A 107 -18.70 22.66 -31.37
CA ASP A 107 -19.87 23.43 -31.78
C ASP A 107 -20.38 23.04 -33.17
N GLU A 108 -19.50 22.75 -34.11
CA GLU A 108 -19.92 22.31 -35.43
C GLU A 108 -18.90 21.31 -35.93
N TRP A 109 -19.37 20.23 -36.54
CA TRP A 109 -18.51 19.28 -37.21
C TRP A 109 -19.17 18.76 -38.49
N SER A 110 -18.39 18.70 -39.56
CA SER A 110 -18.82 18.05 -40.80
C SER A 110 -17.61 17.66 -41.65
N LEU A 111 -17.83 16.66 -42.50
CA LEU A 111 -16.89 16.26 -43.53
C LEU A 111 -17.64 16.28 -44.85
N THR A 112 -17.19 17.10 -45.79
CA THR A 112 -17.72 17.14 -47.16
C THR A 112 -16.59 16.81 -48.11
N ILE A 113 -16.86 16.00 -49.13
CA ILE A 113 -15.89 15.70 -50.20
C ILE A 113 -16.38 16.29 -51.52
N ASN A 114 -15.45 16.74 -52.36
CA ASN A 114 -15.73 17.13 -53.74
C ASN A 114 -15.06 16.12 -54.69
N THR A 115 -15.88 15.43 -55.48
CA THR A 115 -15.44 14.52 -56.56
C THR A 115 -16.02 15.00 -57.87
N GLY A 116 -15.17 15.34 -58.83
CA GLY A 116 -15.61 15.75 -60.17
C GLY A 116 -16.49 17.01 -60.23
N GLY A 117 -16.54 17.83 -59.17
CA GLY A 117 -17.32 19.07 -59.09
C GLY A 117 -18.67 18.97 -58.38
N ASP A 118 -19.03 17.81 -57.82
CA ASP A 118 -20.21 17.63 -56.97
C ASP A 118 -19.79 17.45 -55.49
N ASP A 119 -20.50 18.11 -54.57
CA ASP A 119 -20.26 18.02 -53.12
C ASP A 119 -21.08 16.88 -52.50
N GLU A 120 -20.43 16.00 -51.73
CA GLU A 120 -21.03 14.92 -50.96
C GLU A 120 -20.71 15.07 -49.46
N VAL A 121 -21.73 15.06 -48.61
CA VAL A 121 -21.54 15.10 -47.14
C VAL A 121 -21.35 13.68 -46.62
N ILE A 122 -20.23 13.44 -45.95
CA ILE A 122 -19.89 12.16 -45.31
C ILE A 122 -20.32 12.21 -43.84
N PRO A 123 -21.19 11.28 -43.39
CA PRO A 123 -21.55 11.16 -41.98
C PRO A 123 -20.32 11.01 -41.09
N SER A 124 -20.05 12.00 -40.26
CA SER A 124 -18.88 12.02 -39.38
C SER A 124 -19.23 12.46 -37.96
N TYR A 125 -18.33 12.15 -37.03
CA TYR A 125 -18.39 12.60 -35.65
C TYR A 125 -17.05 13.19 -35.22
N PHE A 126 -17.06 14.15 -34.29
CA PHE A 126 -15.82 14.75 -33.81
C PHE A 126 -14.96 13.72 -33.05
N LEU A 127 -13.64 13.80 -33.25
CA LEU A 127 -12.69 13.11 -32.39
C LEU A 127 -12.45 13.97 -31.15
N ARG A 128 -12.54 13.37 -29.96
CA ARG A 128 -12.40 14.10 -28.69
C ARG A 128 -11.00 14.71 -28.55
N TYR A 129 -10.94 15.95 -28.05
CA TYR A 129 -9.73 16.68 -27.64
C TYR A 129 -8.68 16.93 -28.74
N THR A 130 -9.09 16.88 -30.01
CA THR A 130 -8.29 17.37 -31.13
C THR A 130 -8.46 18.88 -31.29
N ALA A 131 -7.57 19.53 -32.03
CA ALA A 131 -7.69 20.96 -32.32
C ALA A 131 -8.97 21.29 -33.10
N PHE A 132 -9.36 22.57 -33.08
CA PHE A 132 -10.40 23.09 -33.96
C PHE A 132 -9.79 23.54 -35.30
N THR A 133 -10.62 23.62 -36.35
CA THR A 133 -10.22 24.12 -37.66
C THR A 133 -9.94 25.63 -37.61
N ASP A 134 -8.73 26.05 -38.04
CA ASP A 134 -8.37 27.46 -38.28
C ASP A 134 -7.75 27.62 -39.69
N PRO A 135 -8.38 28.38 -40.62
CA PRO A 135 -9.66 29.10 -40.47
C PRO A 135 -10.86 28.17 -40.20
N GLU A 136 -12.04 28.71 -39.90
CA GLU A 136 -13.28 27.98 -39.50
C GLU A 136 -13.69 26.80 -40.43
N GLU A 137 -13.03 26.65 -41.57
CA GLU A 137 -13.14 25.56 -42.53
C GLU A 137 -11.74 25.16 -43.04
N LEU A 138 -11.42 23.87 -43.04
CA LEU A 138 -10.21 23.31 -43.63
C LEU A 138 -10.55 22.57 -44.93
N THR A 139 -10.17 23.15 -46.08
CA THR A 139 -10.37 22.54 -47.40
C THR A 139 -9.04 22.21 -48.06
N THR A 140 -8.76 20.91 -48.28
CA THR A 140 -7.51 20.40 -48.85
C THR A 140 -7.68 18.98 -49.40
N GLU A 141 -6.66 18.44 -50.08
CA GLU A 141 -6.65 17.05 -50.54
C GLU A 141 -6.69 16.05 -49.36
N MET A 142 -7.41 14.94 -49.54
CA MET A 142 -7.40 13.80 -48.62
C MET A 142 -6.41 12.71 -49.10
N VAL A 143 -5.77 12.02 -48.16
CA VAL A 143 -4.86 10.90 -48.45
C VAL A 143 -5.03 9.75 -47.46
N TYR A 144 -5.16 8.52 -47.98
CA TYR A 144 -5.25 7.32 -47.16
C TYR A 144 -3.85 6.80 -46.78
N VAL A 145 -3.66 6.51 -45.48
CA VAL A 145 -2.37 6.08 -44.91
C VAL A 145 -2.44 4.72 -44.19
N GLY A 146 -3.42 3.88 -44.56
CA GLY A 146 -3.56 2.55 -43.97
C GLY A 146 -3.84 2.61 -42.47
N THR A 147 -3.08 1.83 -41.69
CA THR A 147 -3.20 1.81 -40.23
C THR A 147 -2.43 2.96 -39.54
N GLY A 148 -1.80 3.85 -40.31
CA GLY A 148 -1.05 4.99 -39.77
C GLY A 148 0.25 4.59 -39.07
N SER A 149 0.86 3.48 -39.47
CA SER A 149 2.21 3.10 -39.01
C SER A 149 3.28 4.03 -39.58
N GLN A 150 4.43 4.12 -38.91
CA GLN A 150 5.58 4.91 -39.40
C GLN A 150 5.95 4.58 -40.85
N THR A 151 5.96 3.29 -41.20
CA THR A 151 6.31 2.84 -42.55
C THR A 151 5.27 3.29 -43.59
N GLU A 152 3.98 3.27 -43.26
CA GLU A 152 2.94 3.77 -44.15
C GLU A 152 3.07 5.28 -44.38
N PHE A 153 3.33 6.05 -43.31
CA PHE A 153 3.61 7.49 -43.42
C PHE A 153 4.86 7.78 -44.28
N ASP A 154 5.95 7.02 -44.12
CA ASP A 154 7.16 7.15 -44.93
C ASP A 154 6.90 6.86 -46.42
N VAL A 155 6.14 5.80 -46.71
CA VAL A 155 5.81 5.40 -48.09
C VAL A 155 4.94 6.47 -48.78
N VAL A 156 3.91 6.97 -48.10
CA VAL A 156 3.04 8.02 -48.64
C VAL A 156 3.79 9.34 -48.82
N SER A 157 4.71 9.66 -47.90
CA SER A 157 5.59 10.82 -48.00
C SER A 157 6.49 10.79 -49.24
N GLY A 158 6.90 9.61 -49.70
CA GLY A 158 7.63 9.41 -50.97
C GLY A 158 6.80 9.61 -52.24
N ASN A 159 5.46 9.69 -52.15
CA ASN A 159 4.52 9.66 -53.27
C ASN A 159 3.54 10.86 -53.28
N GLY A 160 4.02 12.06 -52.92
CA GLY A 160 3.20 13.28 -52.95
C GLY A 160 2.82 13.85 -51.59
N GLY A 161 3.26 13.23 -50.49
CA GLY A 161 3.24 13.83 -49.15
C GLY A 161 1.90 13.74 -48.43
N VAL A 162 1.94 13.77 -47.10
CA VAL A 162 0.79 14.04 -46.23
C VAL A 162 0.77 15.49 -45.73
N GLU A 163 1.86 16.24 -45.95
CA GLU A 163 2.01 17.63 -45.52
C GLU A 163 0.91 18.50 -46.14
N GLY A 164 0.15 19.20 -45.29
CA GLY A 164 -0.96 20.06 -45.68
C GLY A 164 -2.25 19.33 -46.09
N LYS A 165 -2.33 18.00 -45.94
CA LYS A 165 -3.47 17.17 -46.36
C LYS A 165 -4.29 16.64 -45.18
N ILE A 166 -5.52 16.23 -45.43
CA ILE A 166 -6.32 15.47 -44.46
C ILE A 166 -5.97 13.98 -44.61
N VAL A 167 -5.51 13.34 -43.53
CA VAL A 167 -5.20 11.91 -43.56
C VAL A 167 -6.42 11.07 -43.21
N LEU A 168 -6.62 9.95 -43.93
CA LEU A 168 -7.62 8.93 -43.63
C LEU A 168 -6.92 7.69 -43.10
N VAL A 169 -7.32 7.22 -41.91
CA VAL A 169 -6.63 6.15 -41.15
C VAL A 169 -7.61 5.07 -40.70
N ASP A 170 -7.27 3.80 -40.88
CA ASP A 170 -8.01 2.69 -40.27
C ASP A 170 -7.71 2.59 -38.77
N ILE A 171 -8.72 2.79 -37.92
CA ILE A 171 -8.60 2.64 -36.46
C ILE A 171 -8.94 1.22 -36.04
N LEU A 172 -7.97 0.55 -35.43
CA LEU A 172 -8.05 -0.85 -35.05
C LEU A 172 -8.38 -1.00 -33.56
N GLY A 173 -9.30 -1.92 -33.26
CA GLY A 173 -9.50 -2.45 -31.90
C GLY A 173 -8.60 -3.65 -31.65
N ALA A 174 -8.06 -3.77 -30.45
CA ALA A 174 -7.23 -4.89 -30.01
C ALA A 174 -7.85 -5.60 -28.79
N PRO A 175 -9.04 -6.22 -28.95
CA PRO A 175 -9.70 -6.92 -27.85
C PRO A 175 -8.81 -8.01 -27.26
N TRP A 176 -8.87 -8.18 -25.95
CA TRP A 176 -8.04 -9.14 -25.23
C TRP A 176 -8.61 -10.54 -25.41
N PRO A 177 -7.84 -11.49 -25.98
CA PRO A 177 -8.27 -12.88 -26.00
C PRO A 177 -8.28 -13.45 -24.58
N ARG A 178 -9.29 -14.21 -24.20
CA ARG A 178 -9.32 -14.90 -22.90
C ARG A 178 -8.11 -15.82 -22.70
N ALA A 179 -7.61 -16.42 -23.77
CA ALA A 179 -6.41 -17.26 -23.73
C ALA A 179 -5.17 -16.52 -23.16
N PHE A 180 -5.12 -15.20 -23.33
CA PHE A 180 -4.09 -14.35 -22.73
C PHE A 180 -4.25 -14.21 -21.21
N LEU A 181 -5.50 -14.20 -20.70
CA LEU A 181 -5.80 -14.03 -19.28
C LEU A 181 -5.74 -15.35 -18.48
N LEU A 182 -5.96 -16.51 -19.11
CA LEU A 182 -6.04 -17.82 -18.43
C LEU A 182 -4.91 -18.10 -17.43
N PRO A 183 -3.62 -17.79 -17.68
CA PRO A 183 -2.54 -18.05 -16.72
C PRO A 183 -2.63 -17.23 -15.43
N PHE A 184 -3.48 -16.20 -15.41
CA PHE A 184 -3.55 -15.20 -14.35
C PHE A 184 -4.89 -15.17 -13.64
N ILE A 185 -5.88 -15.97 -14.09
CA ILE A 185 -7.16 -16.09 -13.41
C ILE A 185 -6.93 -16.79 -12.06
N LEU A 186 -7.20 -16.06 -10.98
CA LEU A 186 -7.06 -16.55 -9.60
C LEU A 186 -8.28 -17.36 -9.17
N PHE A 187 -9.44 -16.98 -9.68
CA PHE A 187 -10.73 -17.63 -9.44
C PHE A 187 -11.68 -17.32 -10.60
N GLU A 188 -12.57 -18.25 -10.95
CA GLU A 188 -13.59 -18.04 -11.99
C GLU A 188 -14.90 -18.75 -11.62
N TRP A 189 -16.02 -18.05 -11.80
CA TRP A 189 -17.36 -18.59 -11.65
C TRP A 189 -18.12 -18.50 -12.98
N ASP A 190 -18.22 -19.65 -13.66
CA ASP A 190 -19.00 -19.84 -14.89
C ASP A 190 -19.56 -21.28 -14.89
N PRO A 191 -20.55 -21.58 -14.02
CA PRO A 191 -21.05 -22.94 -13.83
C PRO A 191 -21.66 -23.55 -15.11
N ASP A 192 -22.13 -22.71 -16.02
CA ASP A 192 -22.70 -23.11 -17.30
C ASP A 192 -21.64 -23.25 -18.42
N ASN A 193 -20.36 -23.02 -18.11
CA ASN A 193 -19.22 -23.12 -19.04
C ASN A 193 -19.45 -22.33 -20.34
N THR A 194 -20.05 -21.15 -20.21
CA THR A 194 -20.37 -20.25 -21.31
C THR A 194 -19.12 -19.63 -21.94
N PHE A 195 -18.02 -19.52 -21.20
CA PHE A 195 -16.73 -19.03 -21.70
C PHE A 195 -16.06 -19.96 -22.71
N ALA A 196 -16.42 -21.24 -22.77
CA ALA A 196 -15.83 -22.17 -23.73
C ALA A 196 -16.09 -21.78 -25.20
N ASN A 197 -17.17 -21.04 -25.46
CA ASN A 197 -17.56 -20.59 -26.80
C ASN A 197 -17.34 -19.09 -27.02
N ASP A 198 -16.68 -18.42 -26.08
CA ASP A 198 -16.46 -16.99 -26.12
C ASP A 198 -14.97 -16.69 -25.97
N PRO A 199 -14.20 -16.56 -27.06
CA PRO A 199 -12.74 -16.47 -26.96
C PRO A 199 -12.24 -15.10 -26.49
N MET A 200 -13.09 -14.07 -26.43
CA MET A 200 -12.70 -12.69 -26.13
C MET A 200 -13.12 -12.29 -24.71
N ALA A 201 -12.26 -11.54 -24.03
CA ALA A 201 -12.50 -11.00 -22.70
C ALA A 201 -13.04 -9.57 -22.75
N THR A 202 -12.66 -8.82 -23.79
CA THR A 202 -13.16 -7.48 -24.11
C THR A 202 -13.67 -7.47 -25.54
N GLU A 203 -14.54 -6.51 -25.87
CA GLU A 203 -14.99 -6.25 -27.24
C GLU A 203 -14.48 -4.88 -27.66
N ASN A 204 -14.12 -4.70 -28.95
CA ASN A 204 -13.69 -3.46 -29.62
C ASN A 204 -12.74 -2.47 -28.86
N TRP A 205 -12.14 -2.91 -27.76
CA TRP A 205 -11.30 -2.13 -26.86
C TRP A 205 -10.14 -2.99 -26.32
N PRO A 206 -8.94 -2.39 -26.11
CA PRO A 206 -8.57 -1.00 -26.38
C PRO A 206 -8.35 -0.69 -27.86
N LEU A 207 -8.35 0.60 -28.22
CA LEU A 207 -7.90 1.05 -29.54
C LEU A 207 -6.38 0.94 -29.63
N ALA A 208 -5.87 0.33 -30.72
CA ALA A 208 -4.47 -0.06 -30.83
C ALA A 208 -3.56 1.04 -31.40
N ASN A 209 -4.09 1.88 -32.28
CA ASN A 209 -3.28 2.77 -33.12
C ASN A 209 -3.76 4.23 -33.16
N LEU A 210 -4.85 4.60 -32.50
CA LEU A 210 -5.42 5.95 -32.56
C LEU A 210 -4.41 7.03 -32.15
N GLU A 211 -3.92 6.98 -30.91
CA GLU A 211 -2.97 7.97 -30.40
C GLU A 211 -1.69 8.01 -31.25
N SER A 212 -1.09 6.85 -31.54
CA SER A 212 0.16 6.79 -32.28
C SER A 212 0.05 7.29 -33.72
N SER A 213 -1.04 6.94 -34.42
CA SER A 213 -1.23 7.34 -35.82
C SER A 213 -1.59 8.83 -35.93
N TYR A 214 -2.34 9.36 -34.98
CA TYR A 214 -2.64 10.79 -34.90
C TYR A 214 -1.37 11.62 -34.65
N GLN A 215 -0.54 11.24 -33.68
CA GLN A 215 0.73 11.93 -33.41
C GLN A 215 1.68 11.89 -34.61
N LEU A 216 1.69 10.77 -35.34
CA LEU A 216 2.45 10.68 -36.60
C LEU A 216 1.87 11.60 -37.68
N ALA A 217 0.54 11.65 -37.85
CA ALA A 217 -0.09 12.56 -38.80
C ALA A 217 0.34 14.02 -38.55
N ALA A 218 0.26 14.48 -37.30
CA ALA A 218 0.72 15.81 -36.91
C ALA A 218 2.23 16.01 -37.18
N THR A 219 3.07 15.03 -36.80
CA THR A 219 4.53 15.08 -37.01
C THR A 219 4.91 15.19 -38.48
N TYR A 220 4.16 14.53 -39.37
CA TYR A 220 4.39 14.58 -40.82
C TYR A 220 3.71 15.78 -41.49
N GLY A 221 3.10 16.68 -40.72
CA GLY A 221 2.52 17.94 -41.20
C GLY A 221 1.13 17.80 -41.82
N ALA A 222 0.38 16.75 -41.51
CA ALA A 222 -1.03 16.66 -41.91
C ALA A 222 -1.81 17.89 -41.41
N ALA A 223 -2.76 18.38 -42.20
CA ALA A 223 -3.61 19.50 -41.83
C ALA A 223 -4.86 19.06 -41.04
N GLY A 224 -5.28 17.80 -41.17
CA GLY A 224 -6.40 17.23 -40.43
C GLY A 224 -6.38 15.69 -40.44
N TYR A 225 -7.22 15.08 -39.61
CA TYR A 225 -7.23 13.64 -39.37
C TYR A 225 -8.65 13.07 -39.45
N VAL A 226 -8.84 11.97 -40.17
CA VAL A 226 -10.11 11.23 -40.23
C VAL A 226 -9.84 9.77 -39.90
N GLY A 227 -10.39 9.30 -38.77
CA GLY A 227 -10.30 7.89 -38.36
C GLY A 227 -11.51 7.08 -38.82
N ILE A 228 -11.29 5.97 -39.52
CA ILE A 228 -12.32 4.97 -39.86
C ILE A 228 -12.46 4.03 -38.67
N MET A 229 -13.65 3.94 -38.06
CA MET A 229 -13.91 3.09 -36.90
C MET A 229 -14.03 1.60 -37.26
N THR A 230 -12.98 0.98 -37.81
CA THR A 230 -13.02 -0.39 -38.37
C THR A 230 -13.38 -1.49 -37.35
N CYS A 231 -13.29 -1.20 -36.05
CA CYS A 231 -13.66 -2.12 -34.96
C CYS A 231 -15.11 -1.96 -34.48
N MET A 232 -15.89 -1.09 -35.10
CA MET A 232 -17.29 -0.81 -34.78
C MET A 232 -18.24 -1.39 -35.84
N PRO A 233 -19.56 -1.44 -35.58
CA PRO A 233 -20.55 -1.73 -36.61
C PRO A 233 -20.46 -0.79 -37.82
N ASP A 234 -20.92 -1.26 -38.97
CA ASP A 234 -20.65 -0.65 -40.29
C ASP A 234 -21.21 0.77 -40.44
N TYR A 235 -22.16 1.15 -39.58
CA TYR A 235 -22.84 2.44 -39.56
C TYR A 235 -22.42 3.36 -38.40
N VAL A 236 -21.52 2.90 -37.52
CA VAL A 236 -21.12 3.63 -36.32
C VAL A 236 -19.87 4.46 -36.59
N ASN A 237 -20.02 5.78 -36.52
CA ASN A 237 -18.93 6.74 -36.72
C ASN A 237 -18.50 7.43 -35.41
N GLN A 238 -18.90 6.91 -34.26
CA GLN A 238 -18.68 7.54 -32.95
C GLN A 238 -17.82 6.63 -32.06
N TYR A 239 -16.84 7.23 -31.39
CA TYR A 239 -16.05 6.60 -30.33
C TYR A 239 -15.54 7.70 -29.38
N LEU A 240 -16.19 7.91 -28.24
CA LEU A 240 -15.98 9.09 -27.39
C LEU A 240 -15.10 8.87 -26.14
N HIS A 241 -14.47 7.71 -26.07
CA HIS A 241 -13.46 7.36 -25.09
C HIS A 241 -12.10 7.25 -25.76
N TRP A 242 -10.99 7.40 -25.03
CA TRP A 242 -9.63 7.31 -25.59
C TRP A 242 -9.34 8.31 -26.72
N TYR A 243 -8.81 9.47 -26.37
CA TYR A 243 -8.60 10.59 -27.28
C TYR A 243 -7.17 10.70 -27.79
N ALA A 244 -7.01 11.46 -28.87
CA ALA A 244 -5.72 11.90 -29.34
C ALA A 244 -5.56 13.39 -28.97
N ASP A 245 -4.88 13.65 -27.85
CA ASP A 245 -4.56 15.03 -27.46
C ASP A 245 -3.55 15.61 -28.46
N GLY A 246 -3.92 16.64 -29.22
CA GLY A 246 -2.94 17.34 -30.05
C GLY A 246 -3.50 18.36 -31.05
N GLU A 247 -2.62 18.76 -31.97
CA GLU A 247 -2.65 20.09 -32.59
C GLU A 247 -3.40 20.18 -33.93
N ILE A 248 -3.99 19.09 -34.43
CA ILE A 248 -4.69 19.07 -35.73
C ILE A 248 -6.16 18.68 -35.55
N PRO A 249 -7.10 19.20 -36.36
CA PRO A 249 -8.51 18.82 -36.25
C PRO A 249 -8.74 17.36 -36.64
N GLY A 250 -9.64 16.70 -35.91
CA GLY A 250 -9.91 15.27 -36.06
C GLY A 250 -11.40 14.93 -36.11
N LEU A 251 -11.79 14.13 -37.11
CA LEU A 251 -13.10 13.52 -37.22
C LEU A 251 -12.99 11.99 -37.28
N THR A 252 -14.12 11.33 -37.13
CA THR A 252 -14.28 9.88 -37.25
C THR A 252 -15.44 9.56 -38.19
N VAL A 253 -15.32 8.46 -38.94
CA VAL A 253 -16.33 7.98 -39.91
C VAL A 253 -16.61 6.50 -39.68
N SER A 254 -17.76 6.04 -40.17
CA SER A 254 -18.17 4.64 -40.07
C SER A 254 -17.31 3.75 -40.98
N PRO A 255 -17.26 2.42 -40.76
CA PRO A 255 -16.62 1.50 -41.70
C PRO A 255 -17.14 1.63 -43.13
N ASN A 256 -18.47 1.73 -43.34
CA ASN A 256 -19.05 1.88 -44.68
C ASN A 256 -18.60 3.18 -45.36
N ASP A 257 -18.64 4.30 -44.64
CA ASP A 257 -18.22 5.59 -45.18
C ASP A 257 -16.71 5.61 -45.46
N GLY A 258 -15.92 4.94 -44.60
CA GLY A 258 -14.48 4.76 -44.80
C GLY A 258 -14.15 3.92 -46.03
N ASP A 259 -14.89 2.84 -46.27
CA ASP A 259 -14.74 2.02 -47.48
C ASP A 259 -15.09 2.80 -48.75
N HIS A 260 -16.17 3.59 -48.73
CA HIS A 260 -16.53 4.51 -49.82
C HIS A 260 -15.41 5.53 -50.10
N LEU A 261 -14.87 6.16 -49.06
CA LEU A 261 -13.74 7.10 -49.19
C LEU A 261 -12.48 6.42 -49.77
N LYS A 262 -12.17 5.19 -49.35
CA LYS A 262 -11.04 4.42 -49.88
C LYS A 262 -11.21 4.09 -51.36
N ASP A 263 -12.42 3.70 -51.79
CA ASP A 263 -12.73 3.40 -53.19
C ASP A 263 -12.56 4.65 -54.08
N LEU A 264 -12.99 5.82 -53.61
CA LEU A 264 -12.78 7.10 -54.30
C LEU A 264 -11.30 7.45 -54.40
N LEU A 265 -10.57 7.44 -53.28
CA LEU A 265 -9.14 7.76 -53.22
C LEU A 265 -8.26 6.81 -54.05
N ALA A 266 -8.75 5.60 -54.36
CA ALA A 266 -8.06 4.66 -55.24
C ALA A 266 -8.12 5.03 -56.73
N THR A 267 -9.09 5.87 -57.14
CA THR A 267 -9.36 6.17 -58.54
C THR A 267 -9.21 7.63 -58.93
N GLU A 268 -9.32 8.56 -57.99
CA GLU A 268 -9.21 9.99 -58.21
C GLU A 268 -8.62 10.76 -57.02
N THR A 269 -8.31 12.04 -57.23
CA THR A 269 -7.94 12.96 -56.15
C THR A 269 -9.22 13.48 -55.51
N VAL A 270 -9.34 13.34 -54.19
CA VAL A 270 -10.50 13.81 -53.42
C VAL A 270 -10.09 15.07 -52.65
N GLU A 271 -10.76 16.18 -52.93
CA GLU A 271 -10.70 17.37 -52.08
C GLU A 271 -11.74 17.20 -50.96
N ALA A 272 -11.35 17.50 -49.73
CA ALA A 272 -12.21 17.37 -48.57
C ALA A 272 -12.23 18.68 -47.77
N THR A 273 -13.44 19.04 -47.34
CA THR A 273 -13.74 20.14 -46.46
C THR A 273 -14.10 19.58 -45.09
N MET A 274 -13.24 19.86 -44.11
CA MET A 274 -13.45 19.54 -42.70
C MET A 274 -13.87 20.80 -41.95
N ILE A 275 -14.95 20.71 -41.19
CA ILE A 275 -15.33 21.70 -40.18
C ILE A 275 -15.23 21.01 -38.84
N LEU A 276 -14.52 21.62 -37.89
CA LEU A 276 -14.55 21.25 -36.48
C LEU A 276 -14.32 22.54 -35.68
N THR A 277 -15.39 23.22 -35.32
CA THR A 277 -15.32 24.45 -34.51
C THR A 277 -15.76 24.15 -33.08
N GLY A 278 -15.40 25.02 -32.14
CA GLY A 278 -15.78 24.89 -30.75
C GLY A 278 -14.88 25.70 -29.83
N GLU A 279 -15.00 25.44 -28.54
CA GLU A 279 -14.19 26.07 -27.50
C GLU A 279 -13.46 25.04 -26.64
N GLU A 280 -12.21 25.34 -26.31
CA GLU A 280 -11.42 24.63 -25.32
C GLU A 280 -10.92 25.62 -24.28
N GLY A 281 -10.97 25.25 -23.01
CA GLY A 281 -10.53 26.12 -21.94
C GLY A 281 -10.59 25.49 -20.56
N PRO A 282 -10.23 26.26 -19.52
CA PRO A 282 -10.41 25.83 -18.14
C PRO A 282 -11.90 25.72 -17.81
N GLY A 283 -12.27 24.63 -17.16
CA GLY A 283 -13.61 24.37 -16.64
C GLY A 283 -13.57 23.79 -15.22
N THR A 284 -14.74 23.49 -14.69
CA THR A 284 -14.88 22.87 -13.37
C THR A 284 -15.83 21.69 -13.45
N THR A 285 -15.37 20.59 -12.87
CA THR A 285 -16.12 19.35 -12.67
C THR A 285 -16.29 19.10 -11.17
N TYR A 286 -17.04 18.08 -10.75
CA TYR A 286 -17.33 17.86 -9.34
C TYR A 286 -17.25 16.39 -8.94
N ASN A 287 -16.38 16.06 -7.99
CA ASN A 287 -16.52 14.80 -7.28
C ASN A 287 -17.72 14.93 -6.32
N VAL A 288 -18.53 13.88 -6.21
CA VAL A 288 -19.67 13.84 -5.29
C VAL A 288 -19.31 12.93 -4.12
N TYR A 289 -19.35 13.47 -2.90
CA TYR A 289 -19.05 12.71 -1.67
C TYR A 289 -20.29 12.51 -0.81
N GLY A 290 -20.28 11.42 -0.05
CA GLY A 290 -21.10 11.22 1.14
C GLY A 290 -20.50 10.11 2.00
N SER A 291 -20.74 10.14 3.31
CA SER A 291 -20.12 9.20 4.24
C SER A 291 -21.08 8.64 5.27
N LEU A 292 -20.71 7.49 5.83
CA LEU A 292 -21.35 6.88 7.00
C LEU A 292 -20.25 6.63 8.04
N PRO A 293 -20.14 7.45 9.11
CA PRO A 293 -19.03 7.39 10.06
C PRO A 293 -18.99 6.11 10.89
N GLY A 294 -17.84 5.43 10.94
CA GLY A 294 -17.62 4.20 11.71
C GLY A 294 -17.25 4.43 13.18
N LYS A 295 -16.77 3.38 13.85
CA LYS A 295 -16.13 3.46 15.18
C LYS A 295 -14.67 3.91 15.09
N THR A 296 -14.00 3.58 13.99
CA THR A 296 -12.62 3.97 13.67
C THR A 296 -12.59 4.99 12.54
N ASP A 297 -11.45 5.65 12.38
CA ASP A 297 -11.19 6.56 11.26
C ASP A 297 -10.74 5.83 9.98
N ASP A 298 -10.55 4.50 10.01
CA ASP A 298 -10.31 3.71 8.80
C ASP A 298 -11.50 3.81 7.83
N ILE A 299 -11.20 3.89 6.53
CA ILE A 299 -12.19 4.12 5.47
C ILE A 299 -12.28 2.91 4.54
N ILE A 300 -13.51 2.44 4.25
CA ILE A 300 -13.80 1.67 3.04
C ILE A 300 -14.35 2.66 2.02
N LEU A 301 -13.59 2.88 0.96
CA LEU A 301 -13.94 3.81 -0.11
C LEU A 301 -14.70 3.04 -1.19
N VAL A 302 -15.95 3.40 -1.46
CA VAL A 302 -16.81 2.79 -2.49
C VAL A 302 -17.04 3.83 -3.57
N LEU A 303 -16.65 3.54 -4.80
CA LEU A 303 -16.59 4.54 -5.85
C LEU A 303 -17.02 4.02 -7.24
N SER A 304 -17.37 4.99 -8.09
CA SER A 304 -17.64 4.88 -9.53
C SER A 304 -17.54 6.29 -10.13
N HIS A 305 -17.88 6.51 -11.40
CA HIS A 305 -17.99 7.84 -12.01
C HIS A 305 -19.41 8.09 -12.57
N HIS A 306 -19.80 9.35 -12.73
CA HIS A 306 -21.17 9.70 -13.16
C HIS A 306 -21.27 10.23 -14.59
N ASP A 307 -20.15 10.60 -15.22
CA ASP A 307 -20.13 10.93 -16.64
C ASP A 307 -20.31 9.68 -17.51
N GLY A 308 -20.98 9.82 -18.66
CA GLY A 308 -21.28 8.71 -19.58
C GLY A 308 -22.76 8.55 -19.94
N TRP A 309 -23.10 7.32 -20.32
CA TRP A 309 -24.36 6.76 -20.80
C TRP A 309 -24.98 5.77 -19.79
N ALA A 310 -25.72 4.76 -20.28
CA ALA A 310 -26.47 3.79 -19.49
C ALA A 310 -25.59 2.75 -18.80
N THR A 311 -24.87 1.91 -19.55
CA THR A 311 -23.96 0.93 -18.95
C THR A 311 -22.72 1.62 -18.41
N ASN A 312 -22.06 2.46 -19.22
CA ASN A 312 -20.89 3.25 -18.82
C ASN A 312 -21.30 4.73 -18.71
N GLU A 313 -21.70 5.29 -17.56
CA GLU A 313 -21.56 4.67 -16.23
C GLU A 313 -22.75 4.96 -15.29
N ALA A 314 -23.97 5.10 -15.84
CA ALA A 314 -25.16 5.21 -14.98
C ALA A 314 -25.38 3.92 -14.17
N SER A 315 -25.02 2.75 -14.70
CA SER A 315 -25.23 1.47 -14.04
C SER A 315 -24.35 1.24 -12.81
N GLY A 316 -23.04 1.52 -12.87
CA GLY A 316 -22.12 1.38 -11.73
C GLY A 316 -22.40 2.40 -10.63
N VAL A 317 -22.59 3.68 -10.96
CA VAL A 317 -22.95 4.70 -9.96
C VAL A 317 -24.30 4.40 -9.28
N SER A 318 -25.24 3.77 -9.99
CA SER A 318 -26.51 3.31 -9.40
C SER A 318 -26.34 2.16 -8.40
N VAL A 319 -25.37 1.26 -8.63
CA VAL A 319 -24.98 0.26 -7.62
C VAL A 319 -24.35 0.92 -6.40
N VAL A 320 -23.49 1.94 -6.59
CA VAL A 320 -22.92 2.72 -5.47
C VAL A 320 -24.02 3.41 -4.65
N MET A 321 -25.02 4.02 -5.31
CA MET A 321 -26.20 4.60 -4.65
C MET A 321 -27.02 3.53 -3.90
N ALA A 322 -27.17 2.33 -4.46
CA ALA A 322 -27.86 1.22 -3.79
C ALA A 322 -27.12 0.75 -2.52
N LEU A 323 -25.79 0.66 -2.58
CA LEU A 323 -24.94 0.36 -1.42
C LEU A 323 -25.05 1.43 -0.33
N ALA A 324 -24.97 2.71 -0.73
CA ALA A 324 -25.14 3.85 0.17
C ALA A 324 -26.48 3.77 0.93
N LYS A 325 -27.58 3.55 0.19
CA LYS A 325 -28.93 3.38 0.75
C LYS A 325 -29.08 2.15 1.65
N TYR A 326 -28.41 1.05 1.32
CA TYR A 326 -28.41 -0.16 2.17
C TYR A 326 -27.70 0.11 3.51
N PHE A 327 -26.47 0.63 3.47
CA PHE A 327 -25.66 0.82 4.67
C PHE A 327 -26.14 1.97 5.56
N ALA A 328 -26.83 2.97 5.01
CA ALA A 328 -27.43 4.05 5.79
C ALA A 328 -28.53 3.57 6.76
N GLN A 329 -29.16 2.43 6.47
CA GLN A 329 -30.10 1.77 7.38
C GLN A 329 -29.42 1.11 8.59
N ILE A 330 -28.09 0.97 8.56
CA ILE A 330 -27.30 0.30 9.60
C ILE A 330 -26.75 1.33 10.59
N PRO A 331 -27.14 1.26 11.89
CA PRO A 331 -26.64 2.18 12.90
C PRO A 331 -25.12 2.14 13.04
N ARG A 332 -24.50 3.29 13.31
CA ARG A 332 -23.06 3.46 13.51
C ARG A 332 -22.42 2.44 14.46
N CYS A 333 -23.11 2.00 15.51
CA CYS A 333 -22.57 1.02 16.46
C CYS A 333 -22.32 -0.39 15.88
N PHE A 334 -22.79 -0.66 14.66
CA PHE A 334 -22.54 -1.90 13.92
C PHE A 334 -21.53 -1.74 12.77
N ARG A 335 -20.97 -0.54 12.57
CA ARG A 335 -19.96 -0.26 11.55
C ARG A 335 -18.62 -0.01 12.24
N GLU A 336 -17.64 -0.87 12.01
CA GLU A 336 -16.30 -0.66 12.57
C GLU A 336 -15.61 0.50 11.84
N LYS A 337 -15.62 0.49 10.51
CA LYS A 337 -14.99 1.49 9.62
C LYS A 337 -15.99 2.51 9.09
N THR A 338 -15.46 3.65 8.68
CA THR A 338 -16.23 4.66 7.93
C THR A 338 -16.42 4.16 6.50
N LEU A 339 -17.65 4.23 6.00
CA LEU A 339 -17.93 4.00 4.58
C LEU A 339 -17.97 5.35 3.88
N MET A 340 -17.09 5.58 2.91
CA MET A 340 -17.06 6.79 2.11
C MET A 340 -17.49 6.43 0.68
N PHE A 341 -18.55 7.08 0.21
CA PHE A 341 -19.09 6.90 -1.13
C PHE A 341 -18.68 8.08 -1.99
N VAL A 342 -18.12 7.78 -3.17
CA VAL A 342 -17.62 8.82 -4.10
C VAL A 342 -18.09 8.53 -5.51
N SER A 343 -18.66 9.54 -6.17
CA SER A 343 -18.78 9.55 -7.62
C SER A 343 -17.75 10.51 -8.20
N PHE A 344 -16.73 9.95 -8.84
CA PHE A 344 -15.62 10.72 -9.41
C PHE A 344 -16.04 11.52 -10.64
N ALA A 345 -15.37 12.65 -10.79
CA ALA A 345 -15.50 13.54 -11.94
C ALA A 345 -14.57 13.15 -13.09
N SER A 346 -15.00 13.51 -14.30
CA SER A 346 -14.12 13.69 -15.45
C SER A 346 -13.42 12.40 -15.93
N HIS A 347 -14.04 11.22 -15.78
CA HIS A 347 -13.50 9.95 -16.32
C HIS A 347 -13.25 10.05 -17.83
N PHE A 348 -14.20 10.62 -18.57
CA PHE A 348 -14.06 10.87 -20.00
C PHE A 348 -13.22 12.12 -20.30
N GLY A 349 -12.87 12.93 -19.30
CA GLY A 349 -12.16 14.21 -19.42
C GLY A 349 -10.77 14.15 -20.09
N LYS A 350 -10.25 15.30 -20.54
CA LYS A 350 -8.85 15.43 -21.00
C LYS A 350 -7.83 15.20 -19.88
N GLN A 351 -8.29 15.44 -18.65
CA GLN A 351 -7.62 15.12 -17.40
C GLN A 351 -8.68 14.52 -16.50
N ALA A 352 -8.47 13.29 -16.06
CA ALA A 352 -9.34 12.71 -15.06
C ALA A 352 -9.09 13.39 -13.70
N ALA A 353 -10.10 13.40 -12.83
CA ALA A 353 -9.99 14.06 -11.52
C ALA A 353 -8.83 13.52 -10.66
N TRP A 354 -8.29 12.34 -10.99
CA TRP A 354 -7.20 11.68 -10.28
C TRP A 354 -5.79 12.00 -10.76
N ASP A 355 -5.64 12.73 -11.86
CA ASP A 355 -4.33 12.87 -12.51
C ASP A 355 -3.42 13.91 -11.87
N GLU A 356 -3.92 14.93 -11.16
CA GLU A 356 -3.03 15.98 -10.59
C GLU A 356 -3.60 16.84 -9.44
N TYR A 357 -4.69 16.44 -8.76
CA TYR A 357 -5.34 17.27 -7.73
C TYR A 357 -5.40 16.64 -6.32
N GLU A 358 -5.18 17.48 -5.31
CA GLU A 358 -5.38 17.19 -3.88
C GLU A 358 -6.88 17.04 -3.55
N CYS A 359 -7.52 15.98 -4.05
CA CYS A 359 -8.92 15.68 -3.73
C CYS A 359 -9.03 14.95 -2.37
N LEU A 360 -10.18 15.03 -1.72
CA LEU A 360 -10.41 14.42 -0.40
C LEU A 360 -10.10 12.91 -0.40
N ALA A 361 -10.48 12.17 -1.45
CA ALA A 361 -10.21 10.74 -1.54
C ALA A 361 -8.69 10.44 -1.53
N TYR A 362 -7.88 11.22 -2.25
CA TYR A 362 -6.42 11.05 -2.27
C TYR A 362 -5.74 11.59 -1.00
N ASN A 363 -6.28 12.64 -0.40
CA ASN A 363 -5.80 13.11 0.91
C ASN A 363 -6.10 12.10 2.04
N SER A 364 -7.07 11.22 1.83
CA SER A 364 -7.50 10.20 2.79
C SER A 364 -6.77 8.85 2.63
N LEU A 365 -5.88 8.67 1.64
CA LEU A 365 -5.18 7.40 1.37
C LEU A 365 -4.59 6.72 2.62
N PRO A 366 -3.97 7.44 3.58
CA PRO A 366 -3.46 6.81 4.80
C PRO A 366 -4.51 6.09 5.63
N GLN A 367 -5.78 6.52 5.57
CA GLN A 367 -6.92 5.93 6.29
C GLN A 367 -7.68 4.89 5.48
N VAL A 368 -7.55 4.87 4.14
CA VAL A 368 -8.29 3.94 3.28
C VAL A 368 -7.80 2.50 3.50
N ALA A 369 -8.65 1.67 4.09
CA ALA A 369 -8.43 0.23 4.28
C ALA A 369 -8.60 -0.56 2.99
N CYS A 370 -9.57 -0.19 2.16
CA CYS A 370 -9.78 -0.73 0.83
C CYS A 370 -10.59 0.24 -0.05
N ALA A 371 -10.22 0.37 -1.32
CA ALA A 371 -10.98 1.07 -2.35
C ALA A 371 -11.73 0.04 -3.23
N ILE A 372 -13.02 0.23 -3.41
CA ILE A 372 -13.90 -0.62 -4.20
C ILE A 372 -14.42 0.23 -5.36
N ASN A 373 -13.96 -0.05 -6.58
CA ASN A 373 -14.45 0.59 -7.79
C ASN A 373 -15.45 -0.33 -8.50
N ILE A 374 -16.63 0.22 -8.83
CA ILE A 374 -17.73 -0.53 -9.44
C ILE A 374 -18.10 0.17 -10.75
N GLU A 375 -17.70 -0.44 -11.86
CA GLU A 375 -17.98 0.02 -13.21
C GLU A 375 -18.84 -1.00 -13.96
N MET A 376 -19.70 -0.50 -14.84
CA MET A 376 -20.44 -1.21 -15.88
C MET A 376 -21.16 -2.50 -15.46
N ILE A 377 -22.49 -2.48 -15.43
CA ILE A 377 -23.36 -3.65 -15.27
C ILE A 377 -24.05 -3.98 -16.61
N GLY A 378 -23.31 -4.62 -17.52
CA GLY A 378 -23.71 -4.75 -18.93
C GLY A 378 -24.17 -6.15 -19.35
N LYS A 379 -25.09 -6.19 -20.31
CA LYS A 379 -25.32 -7.36 -21.16
C LYS A 379 -24.15 -7.55 -22.13
N GLN A 380 -23.95 -8.77 -22.59
CA GLN A 380 -22.99 -9.02 -23.67
C GLN A 380 -23.60 -8.62 -25.01
N ILE A 381 -23.01 -7.59 -25.61
CA ILE A 381 -23.27 -7.15 -26.97
C ILE A 381 -21.94 -7.18 -27.72
N LYS A 382 -21.94 -7.82 -28.90
CA LYS A 382 -20.76 -7.97 -29.76
C LYS A 382 -20.98 -7.26 -31.10
N VAL A 383 -19.89 -6.99 -31.80
CA VAL A 383 -19.93 -6.60 -33.22
C VAL A 383 -19.88 -7.88 -34.07
N ILE A 384 -20.96 -8.21 -34.76
CA ILE A 384 -21.07 -9.39 -35.63
C ILE A 384 -21.61 -8.94 -36.97
N ASP A 385 -20.90 -9.28 -38.06
CA ASP A 385 -21.29 -8.94 -39.43
C ASP A 385 -21.67 -7.46 -39.60
N GLY A 386 -20.90 -6.56 -38.96
CA GLY A 386 -21.11 -5.12 -39.07
C GLY A 386 -22.25 -4.56 -38.21
N GLU A 387 -22.79 -5.33 -37.26
CA GLU A 387 -23.95 -4.94 -36.45
C GLU A 387 -23.71 -5.18 -34.95
N PHE A 388 -24.37 -4.40 -34.09
CA PHE A 388 -24.46 -4.73 -32.67
C PHE A 388 -25.44 -5.88 -32.45
N VAL A 389 -24.97 -6.97 -31.85
CA VAL A 389 -25.77 -8.17 -31.58
C VAL A 389 -25.71 -8.54 -30.10
N GLU A 390 -26.86 -8.46 -29.43
CA GLU A 390 -27.04 -9.01 -28.07
C GLU A 390 -26.98 -10.54 -28.12
N THR A 391 -26.15 -11.14 -27.28
CA THR A 391 -25.94 -12.61 -27.27
C THR A 391 -26.91 -13.36 -26.35
N GLY A 392 -27.66 -12.63 -25.51
CA GLY A 392 -28.49 -13.18 -24.44
C GLY A 392 -27.70 -13.60 -23.20
N LEU A 393 -26.39 -13.32 -23.15
CA LEU A 393 -25.53 -13.54 -21.99
C LEU A 393 -25.20 -12.21 -21.31
N ILE A 394 -24.73 -12.29 -20.07
CA ILE A 394 -24.07 -11.18 -19.38
C ILE A 394 -22.66 -10.98 -19.96
N ALA A 395 -22.20 -9.72 -20.04
CA ALA A 395 -20.82 -9.39 -20.38
C ALA A 395 -19.83 -10.10 -19.44
N PRO A 396 -18.66 -10.57 -19.93
CA PRO A 396 -17.60 -11.04 -19.03
C PRO A 396 -17.28 -9.98 -17.96
N ARG A 397 -17.27 -10.40 -16.69
CA ARG A 397 -16.95 -9.53 -15.54
C ARG A 397 -15.53 -9.78 -15.08
N GLY A 398 -14.73 -8.72 -15.04
CA GLY A 398 -13.39 -8.73 -14.46
C GLY A 398 -13.42 -8.15 -13.05
N MET A 399 -12.85 -8.87 -12.08
CA MET A 399 -12.63 -8.36 -10.75
C MET A 399 -11.14 -8.36 -10.41
N PHE A 400 -10.52 -7.18 -10.35
CA PHE A 400 -9.09 -7.00 -10.17
C PHE A 400 -8.78 -6.72 -8.70
N LEU A 401 -7.93 -7.53 -8.10
CA LEU A 401 -7.67 -7.55 -6.66
C LEU A 401 -6.21 -7.18 -6.35
N SER A 402 -5.99 -6.18 -5.48
CA SER A 402 -4.65 -5.82 -5.00
C SER A 402 -3.99 -6.98 -4.26
N GLY A 403 -2.66 -7.10 -4.38
CA GLY A 403 -1.88 -8.14 -3.71
C GLY A 403 -0.46 -8.27 -4.25
N PRO A 404 0.21 -9.40 -3.95
CA PRO A 404 1.54 -9.70 -4.49
C PRO A 404 1.55 -9.75 -6.03
N PHE A 405 2.71 -9.57 -6.64
CA PHE A 405 2.84 -9.55 -8.11
C PHE A 405 2.24 -10.82 -8.74
N LEU A 406 1.29 -10.63 -9.67
CA LEU A 406 0.51 -11.70 -10.33
C LEU A 406 -0.33 -12.59 -9.37
N SER A 407 -0.63 -12.11 -8.17
CA SER A 407 -1.53 -12.74 -7.20
C SER A 407 -2.45 -11.70 -6.56
N ALA A 408 -3.18 -12.07 -5.51
CA ALA A 408 -4.04 -11.17 -4.73
C ALA A 408 -3.77 -11.32 -3.23
N ASN A 409 -4.14 -10.31 -2.44
CA ASN A 409 -4.22 -10.42 -1.00
C ASN A 409 -5.24 -11.54 -0.67
N GLU A 410 -4.85 -12.44 0.23
CA GLU A 410 -5.63 -13.65 0.53
C GLU A 410 -7.04 -13.35 1.04
N TYR A 411 -7.21 -12.28 1.83
CA TYR A 411 -8.51 -11.84 2.32
C TYR A 411 -9.37 -11.30 1.18
N LEU A 412 -8.82 -10.43 0.33
CA LEU A 412 -9.55 -9.89 -0.82
C LEU A 412 -10.00 -11.01 -1.76
N LEU A 413 -9.13 -11.99 -2.06
CA LEU A 413 -9.49 -13.11 -2.91
C LEU A 413 -10.56 -14.01 -2.27
N SER A 414 -10.46 -14.30 -0.96
CA SER A 414 -11.47 -15.11 -0.26
C SER A 414 -12.82 -14.42 -0.26
N TYR A 415 -12.90 -13.16 0.20
CA TYR A 415 -14.16 -12.43 0.28
C TYR A 415 -14.82 -12.28 -1.08
N ALA A 416 -14.03 -11.97 -2.09
CA ALA A 416 -14.56 -11.72 -3.41
C ALA A 416 -14.99 -13.02 -4.11
N SER A 417 -14.23 -14.13 -3.98
CA SER A 417 -14.64 -15.43 -4.53
C SER A 417 -15.84 -16.04 -3.81
N GLU A 418 -15.92 -15.93 -2.48
CA GLU A 418 -17.06 -16.38 -1.69
C GLU A 418 -18.32 -15.60 -2.07
N ALA A 419 -18.25 -14.26 -2.09
CA ALA A 419 -19.38 -13.40 -2.46
C ALA A 419 -19.85 -13.64 -3.91
N ILE A 420 -18.94 -13.91 -4.85
CA ILE A 420 -19.31 -14.28 -6.22
C ILE A 420 -20.17 -15.55 -6.24
N VAL A 421 -19.77 -16.58 -5.51
CA VAL A 421 -20.49 -17.86 -5.49
C VAL A 421 -21.82 -17.72 -4.76
N GLU A 422 -21.85 -17.01 -3.63
CA GLU A 422 -23.06 -16.83 -2.82
C GLU A 422 -24.15 -16.05 -3.56
N ASN A 423 -23.76 -15.09 -4.39
CA ASN A 423 -24.67 -14.25 -5.17
C ASN A 423 -24.85 -14.71 -6.62
N ASP A 424 -24.33 -15.90 -6.96
CA ASP A 424 -24.37 -16.50 -8.31
C ASP A 424 -23.96 -15.53 -9.42
N MET A 425 -22.84 -14.83 -9.20
CA MET A 425 -22.31 -13.85 -10.14
C MET A 425 -21.63 -14.53 -11.32
N VAL A 426 -22.43 -15.13 -12.20
CA VAL A 426 -21.97 -15.90 -13.37
C VAL A 426 -21.07 -15.07 -14.29
N ARG A 427 -20.17 -15.74 -15.02
CA ARG A 427 -19.22 -15.12 -15.95
C ARG A 427 -18.32 -14.09 -15.29
N THR A 428 -17.83 -14.38 -14.09
CA THR A 428 -16.93 -13.50 -13.33
C THR A 428 -15.57 -14.17 -13.10
N SER A 429 -14.49 -13.45 -13.38
CA SER A 429 -13.11 -13.90 -13.17
C SER A 429 -12.38 -12.93 -12.24
N CYS A 430 -11.74 -13.45 -11.19
CA CYS A 430 -10.82 -12.71 -10.33
C CYS A 430 -9.41 -12.69 -10.96
N LEU A 431 -8.82 -11.50 -11.06
CA LEU A 431 -7.51 -11.25 -11.64
C LEU A 431 -6.63 -10.45 -10.66
N PRO A 432 -5.30 -10.57 -10.71
CA PRO A 432 -4.41 -9.67 -10.00
C PRO A 432 -4.58 -8.22 -10.49
N ALA A 433 -4.65 -7.25 -9.60
CA ALA A 433 -4.62 -5.82 -9.96
C ALA A 433 -3.27 -5.37 -10.57
N ALA A 434 -2.23 -6.21 -10.51
CA ALA A 434 -1.02 -5.99 -11.29
C ALA A 434 -1.27 -6.04 -12.82
N PHE A 435 -2.39 -6.63 -13.26
CA PHE A 435 -2.91 -6.44 -14.61
C PHE A 435 -3.61 -5.10 -14.67
N ALA A 436 -3.20 -4.24 -15.61
CA ALA A 436 -3.69 -2.87 -15.81
C ALA A 436 -5.18 -2.71 -15.43
N VAL A 437 -5.41 -2.31 -14.17
CA VAL A 437 -6.74 -2.10 -13.60
C VAL A 437 -7.42 -1.02 -14.44
N PRO A 438 -8.65 -1.25 -14.91
CA PRO A 438 -9.40 -0.21 -15.60
C PRO A 438 -9.97 0.83 -14.61
N GLY A 439 -10.30 2.01 -15.12
CA GLY A 439 -10.99 3.05 -14.35
C GLY A 439 -10.22 3.63 -13.16
N GLU A 440 -10.98 4.24 -12.25
CA GLU A 440 -10.52 5.01 -11.09
C GLU A 440 -9.70 4.14 -10.11
N GLY A 441 -10.01 2.85 -10.03
CA GLY A 441 -9.35 1.90 -9.11
C GLY A 441 -7.85 1.74 -9.38
N ALA A 442 -7.41 2.01 -10.62
CA ALA A 442 -6.01 1.88 -11.03
C ALA A 442 -5.08 2.75 -10.20
N LYS A 443 -5.44 4.03 -10.01
CA LYS A 443 -4.60 4.98 -9.27
C LYS A 443 -4.44 4.58 -7.80
N PHE A 444 -5.51 4.11 -7.17
CA PHE A 444 -5.46 3.61 -5.80
C PHE A 444 -4.52 2.41 -5.67
N HIS A 445 -4.61 1.45 -6.60
CA HIS A 445 -3.69 0.31 -6.64
C HIS A 445 -2.23 0.75 -6.84
N GLU A 446 -1.96 1.66 -7.78
CA GLU A 446 -0.62 2.19 -8.05
C GLU A 446 0.00 2.85 -6.81
N LEU A 447 -0.81 3.57 -6.03
CA LEU A 447 -0.42 4.22 -4.77
C LEU A 447 -0.34 3.24 -3.58
N GLY A 448 -0.62 1.95 -3.79
CA GLY A 448 -0.49 0.91 -2.76
C GLY A 448 -1.71 0.78 -1.83
N VAL A 449 -2.85 1.35 -2.19
CA VAL A 449 -4.11 1.10 -1.50
C VAL A 449 -4.67 -0.27 -1.93
N PRO A 450 -5.17 -1.09 -0.99
CA PRO A 450 -5.87 -2.32 -1.35
C PRO A 450 -7.10 -2.00 -2.18
N THR A 451 -7.22 -2.59 -3.37
CA THR A 451 -8.27 -2.26 -4.34
C THR A 451 -9.01 -3.52 -4.76
N ILE A 452 -10.33 -3.40 -4.90
CA ILE A 452 -11.21 -4.31 -5.64
C ILE A 452 -11.81 -3.50 -6.77
N ASN A 453 -11.43 -3.76 -8.02
CA ASN A 453 -12.01 -3.11 -9.19
C ASN A 453 -12.90 -4.08 -9.94
N TYR A 454 -14.15 -3.74 -10.18
CA TYR A 454 -15.10 -4.55 -10.92
C TYR A 454 -15.54 -3.84 -12.19
N ILE A 455 -15.55 -4.55 -13.31
CA ILE A 455 -16.01 -4.01 -14.60
C ILE A 455 -16.64 -5.10 -15.47
N SER A 456 -17.63 -4.75 -16.30
CA SER A 456 -18.14 -5.63 -17.36
C SER A 456 -18.27 -4.91 -18.72
N HIS A 457 -17.31 -5.17 -19.61
CA HIS A 457 -17.25 -4.50 -20.91
C HIS A 457 -18.31 -4.99 -21.90
N ASN A 458 -18.93 -4.07 -22.63
CA ASN A 458 -19.78 -4.36 -23.79
C ASN A 458 -19.38 -3.48 -24.99
N ALA A 459 -19.72 -3.91 -26.21
CA ALA A 459 -19.29 -3.20 -27.41
C ALA A 459 -19.82 -1.74 -27.56
N PRO A 460 -21.05 -1.40 -27.13
CA PRO A 460 -21.58 -0.04 -27.29
C PRO A 460 -21.01 1.04 -26.34
N GLN A 461 -20.25 0.67 -25.30
CA GLN A 461 -19.85 1.46 -24.12
C GLN A 461 -19.30 2.89 -24.32
N PHE A 462 -18.95 3.30 -25.54
CA PHE A 462 -18.37 4.62 -25.85
C PHE A 462 -19.15 5.39 -26.93
N THR A 463 -20.41 5.02 -27.12
CA THR A 463 -21.26 5.48 -28.21
C THR A 463 -22.67 5.78 -27.71
N GLN A 464 -23.43 6.55 -28.48
CA GLN A 464 -24.86 6.80 -28.27
C GLN A 464 -25.72 5.53 -28.29
N TYR A 465 -25.16 4.39 -28.70
CA TYR A 465 -25.85 3.10 -28.67
C TYR A 465 -25.73 2.41 -27.30
N ASP A 466 -24.95 2.96 -26.36
CA ASP A 466 -25.03 2.58 -24.95
C ASP A 466 -26.31 3.15 -24.33
N THR A 467 -27.39 2.39 -24.46
CA THR A 467 -28.75 2.78 -24.05
C THR A 467 -29.24 1.89 -22.92
N LEU A 468 -30.43 2.16 -22.38
CA LEU A 468 -31.01 1.32 -21.31
C LEU A 468 -31.07 -0.18 -21.66
N ASP A 469 -31.17 -0.53 -22.95
CA ASP A 469 -31.21 -1.91 -23.41
C ASP A 469 -29.87 -2.65 -23.27
N THR A 470 -28.76 -1.93 -23.10
CA THR A 470 -27.42 -2.52 -22.93
C THR A 470 -27.17 -2.95 -21.47
N VAL A 471 -27.96 -2.44 -20.53
CA VAL A 471 -27.82 -2.70 -19.09
C VAL A 471 -28.37 -4.09 -18.74
N ALA A 472 -27.60 -4.84 -17.96
CA ALA A 472 -28.04 -6.11 -17.39
C ALA A 472 -28.88 -5.84 -16.12
N LYS A 473 -30.16 -5.46 -16.33
CA LYS A 473 -31.07 -5.08 -15.25
C LYS A 473 -31.18 -6.13 -14.14
N ASP A 474 -31.27 -7.41 -14.52
CA ASP A 474 -31.37 -8.56 -13.62
C ASP A 474 -30.11 -8.79 -12.77
N ALA A 475 -28.98 -8.19 -13.15
CA ALA A 475 -27.72 -8.27 -12.41
C ALA A 475 -27.51 -7.13 -11.39
N LEU A 476 -28.35 -6.09 -11.37
CA LEU A 476 -28.16 -4.92 -10.50
C LEU A 476 -28.25 -5.28 -9.00
N VAL A 477 -29.27 -6.06 -8.62
CA VAL A 477 -29.44 -6.49 -7.23
C VAL A 477 -28.36 -7.52 -6.81
N PRO A 478 -28.09 -8.60 -7.58
CA PRO A 478 -27.01 -9.53 -7.25
C PRO A 478 -25.63 -8.88 -7.10
N THR A 479 -25.31 -7.89 -7.97
CA THR A 479 -24.05 -7.15 -7.85
C THR A 479 -24.01 -6.34 -6.55
N THR A 480 -25.12 -5.70 -6.19
CA THR A 480 -25.24 -4.96 -4.93
C THR A 480 -25.09 -5.89 -3.71
N GLU A 481 -25.74 -7.06 -3.72
CA GLU A 481 -25.65 -8.05 -2.65
C GLU A 481 -24.21 -8.61 -2.51
N MET A 482 -23.55 -8.92 -3.63
CA MET A 482 -22.13 -9.32 -3.64
C MET A 482 -21.23 -8.28 -2.95
N PHE A 483 -21.39 -7.00 -3.27
CA PHE A 483 -20.59 -5.95 -2.62
C PHE A 483 -20.98 -5.69 -1.17
N ILE A 484 -22.24 -5.92 -0.78
CA ILE A 484 -22.65 -5.90 0.64
C ILE A 484 -21.86 -6.95 1.43
N ASP A 485 -21.76 -8.17 0.92
CA ASP A 485 -21.03 -9.26 1.57
C ASP A 485 -19.53 -8.91 1.71
N ILE A 486 -18.91 -8.46 0.62
CA ILE A 486 -17.51 -8.01 0.61
C ILE A 486 -17.28 -6.88 1.61
N ILE A 487 -18.11 -5.83 1.60
CA ILE A 487 -17.96 -4.68 2.51
C ILE A 487 -18.14 -5.12 3.97
N ASN A 488 -19.07 -6.03 4.26
CA ASN A 488 -19.29 -6.54 5.62
C ASN A 488 -18.08 -7.31 6.16
N ASP A 489 -17.32 -8.00 5.31
CA ASP A 489 -16.11 -8.70 5.72
C ASP A 489 -14.90 -7.76 5.82
N LEU A 490 -14.78 -6.80 4.91
CA LEU A 490 -13.79 -5.73 5.00
C LEU A 490 -13.98 -4.88 6.27
N ASP A 491 -15.22 -4.57 6.67
CA ASP A 491 -15.54 -3.79 7.87
C ASP A 491 -14.95 -4.46 9.12
N LYS A 492 -15.02 -5.78 9.21
CA LYS A 492 -14.55 -6.56 10.37
C LYS A 492 -13.05 -6.90 10.32
N THR A 493 -12.42 -6.78 9.16
CA THR A 493 -11.01 -7.16 8.97
C THR A 493 -10.07 -6.07 9.49
N PRO A 494 -9.09 -6.36 10.36
CA PRO A 494 -8.07 -5.38 10.73
C PRO A 494 -7.39 -4.77 9.49
N THR A 495 -7.34 -3.45 9.40
CA THR A 495 -6.82 -2.72 8.23
C THR A 495 -5.40 -3.11 7.85
N ALA A 496 -4.56 -3.45 8.84
CA ALA A 496 -3.21 -3.92 8.59
C ALA A 496 -3.17 -5.20 7.72
N LEU A 497 -4.11 -6.13 7.87
CA LEU A 497 -4.14 -7.37 7.07
C LEU A 497 -4.49 -7.12 5.59
N LEU A 498 -5.11 -5.97 5.29
CA LEU A 498 -5.47 -5.58 3.94
C LEU A 498 -4.33 -4.82 3.25
N LYS A 499 -3.69 -3.87 3.97
CA LYS A 499 -2.69 -2.96 3.40
C LYS A 499 -1.32 -3.58 3.17
N TRP A 500 -0.91 -4.54 3.99
CA TRP A 500 0.40 -5.19 3.87
C TRP A 500 0.39 -6.26 2.77
N VAL A 501 1.38 -6.22 1.88
CA VAL A 501 1.56 -7.21 0.82
C VAL A 501 2.54 -8.28 1.29
N LYS A 502 2.06 -9.52 1.44
CA LYS A 502 2.93 -10.65 1.81
C LYS A 502 3.83 -11.04 0.64
N THR A 503 5.14 -10.93 0.81
CA THR A 503 6.15 -11.27 -0.21
C THR A 503 6.80 -12.62 0.02
N GLU A 504 6.79 -13.11 1.26
CA GLU A 504 7.26 -14.45 1.63
C GLU A 504 6.26 -15.09 2.60
N ASP A 505 5.91 -16.34 2.34
CA ASP A 505 4.92 -17.10 3.12
C ASP A 505 5.58 -18.35 3.72
N GLY A 506 6.07 -18.21 4.94
CA GLY A 506 6.63 -19.28 5.75
C GLY A 506 7.88 -19.94 5.17
N ARG A 507 8.86 -19.19 4.68
CA ARG A 507 10.14 -19.80 4.24
C ARG A 507 10.94 -20.34 5.44
N GLY A 508 11.64 -21.45 5.27
CA GLY A 508 12.42 -22.05 6.37
C GLY A 508 13.75 -21.32 6.63
N ILE A 509 14.21 -21.26 7.88
CA ILE A 509 15.54 -20.73 8.22
C ILE A 509 16.62 -21.81 8.00
N LYS A 510 17.75 -21.43 7.38
CA LYS A 510 18.79 -22.38 6.92
C LYS A 510 19.26 -23.40 7.96
N ALA A 511 19.54 -22.95 9.18
CA ALA A 511 19.98 -23.82 10.27
C ALA A 511 18.81 -24.43 11.08
N TYR A 512 17.59 -23.90 10.92
CA TYR A 512 16.40 -24.24 11.70
C TYR A 512 15.17 -24.29 10.79
N PRO A 513 15.00 -25.34 9.97
CA PRO A 513 13.92 -25.40 8.98
C PRO A 513 12.51 -25.45 9.58
N ASP A 514 12.41 -25.77 10.87
CA ASP A 514 11.19 -25.72 11.69
C ASP A 514 10.84 -24.29 12.16
N LEU A 515 11.74 -23.32 11.99
CA LEU A 515 11.41 -21.91 12.08
C LEU A 515 10.96 -21.41 10.70
N ARG A 516 9.82 -20.75 10.68
CA ARG A 516 9.15 -20.24 9.49
C ARG A 516 9.20 -18.71 9.52
N GLU A 517 9.64 -18.15 8.42
CA GLU A 517 9.73 -16.72 8.20
C GLU A 517 8.67 -16.26 7.21
N ASP A 518 7.86 -15.30 7.64
CA ASP A 518 6.95 -14.55 6.78
C ASP A 518 7.50 -13.14 6.59
N VAL A 519 7.33 -12.58 5.39
CA VAL A 519 7.76 -11.21 5.08
C VAL A 519 6.60 -10.46 4.42
N TRP A 520 6.35 -9.24 4.87
CA TRP A 520 5.41 -8.33 4.24
C TRP A 520 6.08 -7.01 3.93
N GLU A 521 5.52 -6.33 2.93
CA GLU A 521 5.95 -5.01 2.50
C GLU A 521 4.76 -4.07 2.34
N MET A 522 5.02 -2.78 2.54
CA MET A 522 4.02 -1.73 2.40
C MET A 522 4.64 -0.47 1.80
N LYS A 523 3.99 0.13 0.80
CA LYS A 523 4.29 1.49 0.35
C LYS A 523 3.77 2.51 1.37
N ARG A 524 4.51 3.59 1.57
CA ARG A 524 4.18 4.66 2.51
C ARG A 524 4.23 6.01 1.83
N ALA A 525 3.48 6.97 2.34
CA ALA A 525 3.59 8.35 1.89
C ALA A 525 5.04 8.87 2.03
N PRO A 526 5.52 9.75 1.13
CA PRO A 526 4.82 10.33 -0.02
C PRO A 526 4.79 9.46 -1.29
N TYR A 527 4.99 8.14 -1.17
CA TYR A 527 4.89 7.17 -2.26
C TYR A 527 5.96 7.32 -3.36
N GLY A 528 7.13 7.85 -2.99
CA GLY A 528 8.33 7.78 -3.81
C GLY A 528 8.85 6.34 -3.99
N PRO A 529 9.86 6.14 -4.85
CA PRO A 529 10.35 4.81 -5.20
C PRO A 529 10.93 4.02 -4.02
N PHE A 530 11.38 4.70 -2.97
CA PHE A 530 11.97 4.11 -1.75
C PHE A 530 11.12 4.33 -0.51
N ASP A 531 9.93 4.94 -0.64
CA ASP A 531 9.02 5.15 0.48
C ASP A 531 8.24 3.86 0.75
N LYS A 532 8.95 2.89 1.33
CA LYS A 532 8.50 1.54 1.55
C LYS A 532 9.07 1.03 2.87
N ILE A 533 8.32 0.16 3.54
CA ILE A 533 8.76 -0.53 4.74
C ILE A 533 8.50 -2.03 4.59
N GLY A 534 9.28 -2.83 5.31
CA GLY A 534 9.18 -4.28 5.38
C GLY A 534 8.95 -4.74 6.82
N ILE A 535 8.41 -5.93 7.00
CA ILE A 535 8.31 -6.56 8.31
C ILE A 535 8.54 -8.05 8.17
N HIS A 536 9.42 -8.55 9.04
CA HIS A 536 9.79 -9.95 9.15
C HIS A 536 9.15 -10.53 10.39
N ARG A 537 8.56 -11.71 10.25
CA ARG A 537 8.04 -12.52 11.36
C ARG A 537 8.76 -13.85 11.37
N LEU A 538 9.23 -14.27 12.54
CA LEU A 538 9.85 -15.55 12.78
C LEU A 538 9.06 -16.31 13.84
N VAL A 539 8.54 -17.48 13.46
CA VAL A 539 7.76 -18.34 14.36
C VAL A 539 8.21 -19.79 14.25
N LYS A 540 8.03 -20.56 15.33
CA LYS A 540 8.29 -22.00 15.33
C LYS A 540 7.06 -22.79 14.94
N GLU A 541 7.20 -23.66 13.93
CA GLU A 541 6.10 -24.50 13.45
C GLU A 541 5.63 -25.49 14.52
N GLY A 542 4.32 -25.67 14.63
CA GLY A 542 3.70 -26.66 15.52
C GLY A 542 3.68 -26.29 17.01
N ILE A 543 4.04 -25.05 17.38
CA ILE A 543 4.00 -24.55 18.76
C ILE A 543 3.09 -23.32 18.82
N GLU A 544 2.21 -23.26 19.83
CA GLU A 544 1.44 -22.04 20.14
C GLU A 544 2.37 -20.99 20.77
N PRO A 545 2.50 -19.79 20.18
CA PRO A 545 3.41 -18.77 20.70
C PRO A 545 3.06 -18.31 22.12
N HIS A 546 4.08 -17.95 22.90
CA HIS A 546 3.94 -17.35 24.22
C HIS A 546 3.48 -15.88 24.18
N GLY A 547 3.71 -15.23 23.04
CA GLY A 547 3.41 -13.83 22.79
C GLY A 547 4.33 -13.27 21.71
N VAL A 548 4.25 -11.97 21.49
CA VAL A 548 5.04 -11.24 20.49
C VAL A 548 6.21 -10.50 21.12
N TYR A 549 7.40 -10.67 20.54
CA TYR A 549 8.62 -9.91 20.81
C TYR A 549 9.04 -9.17 19.53
N PHE A 550 8.87 -7.85 19.50
CA PHE A 550 9.14 -7.02 18.33
C PHE A 550 10.46 -6.28 18.52
N MET A 551 11.39 -6.44 17.59
CA MET A 551 12.74 -5.89 17.64
C MET A 551 12.89 -4.73 16.65
N LEU A 552 13.11 -3.52 17.17
CA LEU A 552 13.46 -2.37 16.37
C LEU A 552 14.95 -2.38 16.03
N PRO A 553 15.33 -2.37 14.73
CA PRO A 553 16.72 -2.32 14.33
C PRO A 553 17.41 -1.01 14.73
N GLY A 554 18.74 -1.11 14.90
CA GLY A 554 19.63 0.02 15.13
C GLY A 554 20.02 0.79 13.86
N THR A 555 20.96 1.72 14.00
CA THR A 555 21.47 2.51 12.87
C THR A 555 22.02 1.58 11.79
N TRP A 556 21.56 1.76 10.54
CA TRP A 556 21.87 0.92 9.37
C TRP A 556 21.39 -0.53 9.45
N SER A 557 20.72 -0.94 10.52
CA SER A 557 20.18 -2.28 10.69
C SER A 557 18.78 -2.39 10.06
N SER A 558 18.37 -3.62 9.74
CA SER A 558 17.07 -3.93 9.14
C SER A 558 16.52 -5.24 9.72
N GLY A 559 15.21 -5.45 9.57
CA GLY A 559 14.55 -6.70 9.97
C GLY A 559 15.13 -7.90 9.24
N GLU A 560 15.45 -7.75 7.94
CA GLU A 560 16.13 -8.78 7.16
C GLU A 560 17.48 -9.14 7.80
N GLN A 561 18.28 -8.15 8.20
CA GLN A 561 19.56 -8.38 8.86
C GLN A 561 19.39 -9.10 10.20
N MET A 562 18.35 -8.78 10.98
CA MET A 562 18.13 -9.35 12.30
C MET A 562 17.53 -10.77 12.25
N ILE A 563 16.63 -11.05 11.31
CA ILE A 563 15.82 -12.27 11.26
C ILE A 563 16.22 -13.20 10.12
N SER A 564 16.31 -12.70 8.89
CA SER A 564 16.39 -13.57 7.71
C SER A 564 17.69 -14.37 7.66
N ASN A 565 17.58 -15.64 7.29
CA ASN A 565 18.70 -16.47 6.87
C ASN A 565 18.16 -17.60 5.97
N PRO A 566 17.79 -17.27 4.72
CA PRO A 566 17.12 -18.20 3.83
C PRO A 566 18.01 -19.41 3.52
N PRO A 567 17.45 -20.55 3.09
CA PRO A 567 18.23 -21.76 2.83
C PRO A 567 19.32 -21.60 1.76
N THR A 568 19.19 -20.57 0.92
CA THR A 568 20.11 -20.19 -0.16
C THR A 568 21.28 -19.31 0.30
N ASP A 569 21.26 -18.79 1.53
CA ASP A 569 22.36 -17.97 2.07
C ASP A 569 23.67 -18.76 2.08
N THR A 570 24.82 -18.11 2.02
CA THR A 570 26.14 -18.75 2.15
C THR A 570 26.50 -19.00 3.60
N HIS A 571 26.06 -18.14 4.52
CA HIS A 571 26.26 -18.25 5.96
C HIS A 571 25.07 -18.89 6.66
N ALA A 572 25.26 -19.51 7.82
CA ALA A 572 24.18 -20.07 8.64
C ALA A 572 24.14 -19.34 9.99
N LYS A 573 23.02 -18.66 10.27
CA LYS A 573 22.79 -18.01 11.56
C LYS A 573 22.43 -19.07 12.60
N HIS A 574 23.04 -18.96 13.78
CA HIS A 574 22.84 -19.87 14.89
C HIS A 574 22.32 -19.12 16.12
N GLU A 575 21.54 -19.80 16.96
CA GLU A 575 20.90 -19.19 18.14
C GLU A 575 21.91 -18.64 19.16
N ASN A 576 23.18 -19.05 19.11
CA ASN A 576 24.25 -18.53 19.96
C ASN A 576 24.65 -17.08 19.62
N HIS A 577 24.35 -16.61 18.41
CA HIS A 577 24.64 -15.24 17.95
C HIS A 577 23.41 -14.50 17.40
N SER A 578 22.22 -15.11 17.49
CA SER A 578 20.96 -14.53 17.03
C SER A 578 19.91 -14.60 18.12
N HIS A 579 19.61 -13.44 18.69
CA HIS A 579 18.56 -13.28 19.70
C HIS A 579 17.18 -13.68 19.18
N ALA A 580 16.87 -13.34 17.93
CA ALA A 580 15.59 -13.68 17.31
C ALA A 580 15.40 -15.19 17.20
N ILE A 581 16.40 -15.92 16.69
CA ILE A 581 16.36 -17.38 16.59
C ILE A 581 16.30 -18.02 17.99
N TYR A 582 17.04 -17.48 18.96
CA TYR A 582 17.04 -17.97 20.33
C TYR A 582 15.63 -17.92 20.97
N LEU A 583 14.92 -16.79 20.84
CA LEU A 583 13.57 -16.63 21.38
C LEU A 583 12.54 -17.44 20.58
N ALA A 584 12.60 -17.43 19.25
CA ALA A 584 11.68 -18.18 18.40
C ALA A 584 11.76 -19.68 18.66
N ASN A 585 12.97 -20.23 18.84
CA ASN A 585 13.16 -21.63 19.23
C ASN A 585 12.53 -22.01 20.58
N ARG A 586 12.25 -21.00 21.42
CA ARG A 586 11.63 -21.13 22.74
C ARG A 586 10.16 -20.69 22.74
N GLY A 587 9.53 -20.64 21.56
CA GLY A 587 8.09 -20.45 21.43
C GLY A 587 7.63 -18.99 21.48
N TRP A 588 8.52 -18.02 21.27
CA TRP A 588 8.10 -16.63 21.04
C TRP A 588 7.88 -16.36 19.56
N GLU A 589 6.94 -15.49 19.24
CA GLU A 589 6.79 -14.95 17.90
C GLU A 589 7.63 -13.68 17.79
N VAL A 590 8.66 -13.70 16.96
CA VAL A 590 9.63 -12.60 16.87
C VAL A 590 9.39 -11.79 15.61
N TYR A 591 9.31 -10.48 15.75
CA TYR A 591 9.15 -9.55 14.64
C TYR A 591 10.31 -8.57 14.54
N SER A 592 10.58 -8.06 13.35
CA SER A 592 11.44 -6.90 13.14
C SER A 592 11.05 -6.17 11.86
N ILE A 593 11.35 -4.87 11.79
CA ILE A 593 10.95 -3.98 10.70
C ILE A 593 12.15 -3.68 9.78
N ASP A 594 11.94 -3.66 8.47
CA ASP A 594 12.82 -2.97 7.54
C ASP A 594 12.37 -1.53 7.41
N TYR A 595 13.22 -0.61 7.83
CA TYR A 595 13.00 0.82 7.59
C TYR A 595 13.15 1.15 6.10
N ARG A 596 12.74 2.36 5.73
CA ARG A 596 12.86 2.88 4.35
C ARG A 596 14.27 2.77 3.77
N THR A 597 15.29 2.86 4.63
CA THR A 597 16.71 2.73 4.27
C THR A 597 17.02 1.40 3.58
N HIS A 598 16.30 0.34 3.92
CA HIS A 598 16.54 -1.00 3.39
C HIS A 598 16.22 -1.11 1.89
N PHE A 599 15.25 -0.32 1.44
CA PHE A 599 14.80 -0.34 0.05
C PHE A 599 15.60 0.61 -0.85
N VAL A 600 16.47 1.43 -0.28
CA VAL A 600 17.30 2.36 -1.03
C VAL A 600 18.37 1.57 -1.78
N ASP A 601 18.43 1.75 -3.09
CA ASP A 601 19.46 1.11 -3.91
C ASP A 601 20.84 1.55 -3.40
N GLN A 602 21.60 0.57 -2.90
CA GLN A 602 22.96 0.74 -2.39
C GLN A 602 23.94 1.23 -3.47
N HIS A 603 23.51 1.37 -4.73
CA HIS A 603 24.23 1.90 -5.89
C HIS A 603 23.88 3.36 -6.31
N LEU A 604 23.05 4.08 -5.54
CA LEU A 604 22.82 5.52 -5.73
C LEU A 604 23.94 6.43 -5.20
N THR A 605 24.24 7.53 -5.89
CA THR A 605 25.21 8.52 -5.38
C THR A 605 24.59 9.44 -4.33
N HIS A 606 25.40 10.14 -3.52
CA HIS A 606 24.86 11.05 -2.50
C HIS A 606 23.96 12.15 -3.10
N SER A 607 24.21 12.59 -4.34
CA SER A 607 23.35 13.55 -5.04
C SER A 607 21.96 13.02 -5.41
N ASP A 608 21.74 11.72 -5.34
CA ASP A 608 20.44 11.10 -5.61
C ASP A 608 19.58 10.99 -4.34
N LEU A 609 20.14 11.27 -3.15
CA LEU A 609 19.53 10.97 -1.84
C LEU A 609 18.80 12.15 -1.19
N SER A 610 18.46 13.18 -1.96
CA SER A 610 17.78 14.39 -1.44
C SER A 610 16.46 14.08 -0.72
N PHE A 611 15.74 13.05 -1.16
CA PHE A 611 14.48 12.61 -0.57
C PHE A 611 14.59 12.17 0.91
N MET A 612 15.79 11.81 1.39
CA MET A 612 15.99 11.40 2.79
C MET A 612 15.83 12.55 3.80
N ILE A 613 15.79 13.80 3.32
CA ILE A 613 15.58 14.98 4.17
C ILE A 613 14.19 14.98 4.83
N ASP A 614 13.23 14.28 4.22
CA ASP A 614 11.84 14.19 4.69
C ASP A 614 11.62 12.99 5.64
N TRP A 615 12.65 12.16 5.85
CA TRP A 615 12.58 10.98 6.72
C TRP A 615 12.97 11.34 8.17
N GLY A 616 12.13 12.15 8.81
CA GLY A 616 12.27 12.53 10.23
C GLY A 616 11.51 11.60 11.19
N TRP A 617 11.55 11.94 12.49
CA TRP A 617 10.93 11.11 13.54
C TRP A 617 9.43 10.87 13.36
N ASN A 618 8.70 11.83 12.79
CA ASN A 618 7.26 11.71 12.54
C ASN A 618 6.97 10.51 11.62
N GLN A 619 7.71 10.42 10.51
CA GLN A 619 7.56 9.34 9.55
C GLN A 619 8.03 8.02 10.17
N TRP A 620 9.14 8.05 10.91
CA TRP A 620 9.73 6.87 11.53
C TRP A 620 8.80 6.21 12.55
N ILE A 621 8.18 6.99 13.44
CA ILE A 621 7.24 6.48 14.44
C ILE A 621 5.94 6.01 13.77
N SER A 622 5.47 6.71 12.73
CA SER A 622 4.33 6.26 11.94
C SER A 622 4.59 4.90 11.29
N ASP A 623 5.78 4.69 10.71
CA ASP A 623 6.16 3.43 10.09
C ASP A 623 6.26 2.29 11.13
N ILE A 624 6.79 2.57 12.33
CA ILE A 624 6.80 1.59 13.43
C ILE A 624 5.36 1.23 13.87
N LYS A 625 4.45 2.21 13.99
CA LYS A 625 3.05 1.96 14.36
C LYS A 625 2.36 1.02 13.37
N GLU A 626 2.58 1.21 12.07
CA GLU A 626 2.01 0.31 11.04
C GLU A 626 2.55 -1.12 11.17
N ALA A 627 3.83 -1.28 11.46
CA ALA A 627 4.43 -2.60 11.64
C ALA A 627 3.94 -3.28 12.94
N VAL A 628 3.80 -2.53 14.04
CA VAL A 628 3.20 -3.02 15.29
C VAL A 628 1.74 -3.42 15.09
N ASN A 629 0.96 -2.63 14.34
CA ASN A 629 -0.42 -2.96 13.98
C ASN A 629 -0.52 -4.29 13.22
N LEU A 630 0.38 -4.54 12.26
CA LEU A 630 0.41 -5.83 11.57
C LEU A 630 0.77 -6.98 12.52
N ALA A 631 1.81 -6.81 13.35
CA ALA A 631 2.22 -7.85 14.29
C ALA A 631 1.08 -8.21 15.25
N LYS A 632 0.34 -7.22 15.76
CA LYS A 632 -0.87 -7.42 16.58
C LYS A 632 -1.98 -8.13 15.80
N ALA A 633 -2.23 -7.72 14.57
CA ALA A 633 -3.30 -8.30 13.74
C ALA A 633 -3.03 -9.77 13.35
N VAL A 634 -1.78 -10.10 12.99
CA VAL A 634 -1.37 -11.46 12.59
C VAL A 634 -1.32 -12.40 13.81
N SER A 635 -0.75 -11.93 14.93
CA SER A 635 -0.64 -12.75 16.15
C SER A 635 -1.93 -12.86 16.97
N GLY A 636 -2.86 -11.92 16.80
CA GLY A 636 -4.04 -11.76 17.65
C GLY A 636 -3.75 -11.13 19.03
N GLU A 637 -2.51 -10.73 19.30
CA GLU A 637 -2.13 -10.05 20.54
C GLU A 637 -2.63 -8.61 20.59
N GLN A 638 -3.17 -8.21 21.74
CA GLN A 638 -3.61 -6.83 21.95
C GLN A 638 -2.45 -5.90 22.31
N ARG A 639 -1.41 -6.43 22.96
CA ARG A 639 -0.18 -5.72 23.34
C ARG A 639 1.03 -6.64 23.20
N ILE A 640 2.20 -6.06 22.91
CA ILE A 640 3.43 -6.77 22.56
C ILE A 640 4.61 -6.34 23.45
N TYR A 641 5.68 -7.12 23.50
CA TYR A 641 6.95 -6.65 24.04
C TYR A 641 7.76 -5.98 22.93
N LEU A 642 8.22 -4.76 23.17
CA LEU A 642 9.01 -4.01 22.20
C LEU A 642 10.46 -3.96 22.68
N ALA A 643 11.39 -4.31 21.81
CA ALA A 643 12.82 -4.27 22.03
C ALA A 643 13.48 -3.38 20.99
N GLY A 644 14.68 -2.88 21.28
CA GLY A 644 15.37 -1.99 20.36
C GLY A 644 16.88 -2.06 20.52
N ASP A 645 17.58 -2.24 19.40
CA ASP A 645 19.04 -2.32 19.36
C ASP A 645 19.64 -0.96 19.03
N SER A 646 20.62 -0.47 19.79
CA SER A 646 21.30 0.78 19.44
C SER A 646 20.30 1.94 19.26
N PHE A 647 20.28 2.61 18.10
CA PHE A 647 19.24 3.57 17.73
C PHE A 647 17.80 3.06 17.91
N GLY A 648 17.56 1.76 17.69
CA GLY A 648 16.28 1.11 17.93
C GLY A 648 15.80 1.24 19.38
N GLY A 649 16.72 1.35 20.35
CA GLY A 649 16.39 1.66 21.75
C GLY A 649 15.84 3.09 21.92
N SER A 650 16.38 4.06 21.19
CA SER A 650 15.82 5.43 21.13
C SER A 650 14.47 5.45 20.40
N ALA A 651 14.34 4.71 19.31
CA ALA A 651 13.07 4.58 18.58
C ALA A 651 11.99 3.92 19.45
N LEU A 652 12.36 2.91 20.23
CA LEU A 652 11.51 2.27 21.24
C LEU A 652 11.05 3.26 22.31
N ALA A 653 11.96 4.13 22.80
CA ALA A 653 11.64 5.14 23.80
C ALA A 653 10.59 6.13 23.26
N ASN A 654 10.85 6.67 22.06
CA ASN A 654 9.93 7.58 21.36
C ASN A 654 8.58 6.93 21.08
N TYR A 655 8.57 5.66 20.67
CA TYR A 655 7.32 4.93 20.43
C TYR A 655 6.54 4.70 21.73
N ALA A 656 7.23 4.27 22.78
CA ALA A 656 6.64 3.99 24.07
C ALA A 656 6.03 5.24 24.72
N SER A 657 6.64 6.43 24.56
CA SER A 657 6.06 7.65 25.12
C SER A 657 4.69 7.99 24.55
N MET A 658 4.37 7.52 23.34
CA MET A 658 3.07 7.70 22.71
C MET A 658 2.09 6.54 22.92
N TYR A 659 2.59 5.30 22.87
CA TYR A 659 1.75 4.12 22.67
C TYR A 659 1.90 3.04 23.74
N TRP A 660 2.55 3.33 24.88
CA TRP A 660 2.73 2.32 25.93
C TRP A 660 1.40 1.74 26.42
N GLU A 661 0.35 2.57 26.53
CA GLU A 661 -0.96 2.13 27.03
C GLU A 661 -1.70 1.29 25.99
N GLU A 662 -1.60 1.60 24.70
CA GLU A 662 -2.34 0.87 23.67
C GLU A 662 -1.64 -0.42 23.25
N ASP A 663 -0.31 -0.38 23.11
CA ASP A 663 0.43 -1.38 22.36
C ASP A 663 1.40 -2.21 23.19
N LEU A 664 1.86 -1.75 24.36
CA LEU A 664 3.04 -2.34 24.99
C LEU A 664 2.74 -3.15 26.27
N LYS A 665 3.41 -4.29 26.40
CA LYS A 665 3.50 -5.12 27.63
C LYS A 665 4.77 -4.87 28.43
N GLY A 666 5.81 -4.34 27.78
CA GLY A 666 7.13 -4.10 28.35
C GLY A 666 8.12 -3.66 27.27
N ILE A 667 9.21 -3.03 27.71
CA ILE A 667 10.24 -2.47 26.84
C ILE A 667 11.64 -3.01 27.15
N ILE A 668 12.42 -3.33 26.11
CA ILE A 668 13.73 -3.98 26.22
C ILE A 668 14.79 -3.26 25.35
N PRO A 669 15.37 -2.12 25.78
CA PRO A 669 16.48 -1.50 25.07
C PRO A 669 17.78 -2.32 25.23
N ARG A 670 18.45 -2.60 24.12
CA ARG A 670 19.73 -3.32 24.05
C ARG A 670 20.78 -2.40 23.46
N ASP A 671 21.70 -1.98 24.32
CA ASP A 671 22.75 -1.01 24.03
C ASP A 671 22.26 0.26 23.31
N GLY A 672 21.08 0.74 23.72
CA GLY A 672 20.34 1.81 23.05
C GLY A 672 19.63 2.73 24.03
N GLY A 673 20.32 3.78 24.49
CA GLY A 673 19.76 4.81 25.38
C GLY A 673 19.25 4.30 26.74
N THR A 674 18.94 5.20 27.67
CA THR A 674 18.45 4.84 29.02
C THR A 674 16.96 5.13 29.23
N VAL A 675 16.23 5.52 28.17
CA VAL A 675 14.84 6.03 28.22
C VAL A 675 14.71 7.10 29.31
N ALA A 676 15.51 8.16 29.16
CA ALA A 676 15.63 9.23 30.13
C ALA A 676 15.81 10.57 29.42
N LYS A 677 15.25 11.63 30.02
CA LYS A 677 15.52 13.01 29.64
C LYS A 677 16.79 13.49 30.35
N TYR A 678 17.52 14.39 29.70
CA TYR A 678 18.78 14.97 30.20
C TYR A 678 18.66 16.49 30.31
N PRO A 679 18.01 17.02 31.37
CA PRO A 679 17.77 18.46 31.53
C PRO A 679 19.04 19.33 31.52
N GLU A 680 20.20 18.75 31.80
CA GLU A 680 21.50 19.41 31.75
C GLU A 680 22.00 19.72 30.33
N LEU A 681 21.39 19.12 29.31
CA LEU A 681 21.71 19.36 27.89
C LEU A 681 20.76 20.34 27.21
N VAL A 682 19.76 20.85 27.94
CA VAL A 682 18.71 21.74 27.40
C VAL A 682 19.19 23.19 27.41
N ASP A 683 19.51 23.74 26.23
CA ASP A 683 19.83 25.17 26.06
C ASP A 683 18.71 25.96 25.34
N ASN A 684 17.73 25.29 24.69
CA ASN A 684 16.66 25.88 23.87
C ASN A 684 17.18 26.80 22.74
N LEU A 685 18.26 26.38 22.05
CA LEU A 685 18.95 27.16 21.03
C LEU A 685 19.01 26.47 19.66
N TYR A 686 18.68 25.18 19.57
CA TYR A 686 18.79 24.41 18.33
C TYR A 686 17.74 24.87 17.31
N ASP A 687 18.20 25.36 16.17
CA ASP A 687 17.34 25.80 15.06
C ASP A 687 17.29 24.70 13.99
N LEU A 688 16.33 23.78 14.16
CA LEU A 688 16.18 22.64 13.27
C LEU A 688 15.90 23.07 11.80
N PRO A 689 14.99 24.02 11.50
CA PRO A 689 14.80 24.51 10.14
C PRO A 689 16.08 25.03 9.48
N SER A 690 16.89 25.81 10.19
CA SER A 690 18.17 26.29 9.66
C SER A 690 19.16 25.16 9.40
N MET A 691 19.22 24.15 10.28
CA MET A 691 20.08 22.98 10.09
C MET A 691 19.67 22.14 8.87
N ILE A 692 18.36 21.94 8.67
CA ILE A 692 17.81 21.23 7.50
C ILE A 692 18.11 22.01 6.21
N ASN A 693 17.87 23.32 6.21
CA ASN A 693 18.16 24.20 5.06
C ASN A 693 19.66 24.25 4.72
N GLY A 694 20.53 23.91 5.67
CA GLY A 694 21.98 23.82 5.47
C GLY A 694 22.45 22.49 4.88
N LEU A 695 21.57 21.49 4.71
CA LEU A 695 21.93 20.22 4.09
C LEU A 695 22.17 20.38 2.58
N THR A 696 23.14 19.62 2.08
CA THR A 696 23.57 19.61 0.68
C THR A 696 23.68 18.16 0.21
N ALA A 697 23.95 17.99 -1.10
CA ALA A 697 24.21 16.69 -1.70
C ALA A 697 25.35 15.90 -1.05
N GLU A 698 26.18 16.50 -0.19
CA GLU A 698 27.27 15.81 0.51
C GLU A 698 26.84 15.24 1.87
N ASN A 699 25.68 15.61 2.42
CA ASN A 699 25.31 15.27 3.79
C ASN A 699 23.82 14.98 4.03
N TRP A 700 22.99 14.79 2.98
CA TRP A 700 21.60 14.31 3.15
C TRP A 700 21.52 12.98 3.90
N SER A 701 22.53 12.13 3.74
CA SER A 701 22.64 10.83 4.39
C SER A 701 24.04 10.59 4.96
N ARG A 702 24.16 9.55 5.78
CA ARG A 702 25.42 9.01 6.30
C ARG A 702 25.55 7.54 5.90
N GLU A 703 26.75 7.16 5.51
CA GLU A 703 27.05 5.76 5.20
C GLU A 703 27.45 4.96 6.43
N VAL A 704 27.16 3.65 6.41
CA VAL A 704 27.62 2.71 7.44
C VAL A 704 29.15 2.71 7.52
N GLY A 705 29.68 3.07 8.69
CA GLY A 705 31.12 3.23 8.91
C GLY A 705 31.69 4.44 8.15
N SER A 706 32.44 4.18 7.08
CA SER A 706 32.98 5.20 6.17
C SER A 706 32.36 5.03 4.79
N SER A 707 32.49 6.04 3.91
CA SER A 707 31.95 5.93 2.54
C SER A 707 32.35 4.61 1.88
N GLY A 708 31.33 3.87 1.45
CA GLY A 708 31.23 2.53 0.90
C GLY A 708 31.81 1.36 1.70
N ALA A 709 32.11 1.53 3.00
CA ALA A 709 32.63 0.44 3.82
C ALA A 709 31.77 -0.84 3.76
N VAL A 710 30.46 -0.75 3.50
CA VAL A 710 29.59 -1.91 3.27
C VAL A 710 30.11 -2.85 2.17
N PHE A 711 30.59 -2.31 1.04
CA PHE A 711 31.09 -3.12 -0.07
C PHE A 711 32.38 -3.85 0.28
N LEU A 712 33.21 -3.24 1.12
CA LEU A 712 34.38 -3.89 1.66
C LEU A 712 33.98 -5.13 2.48
N TYR A 713 33.00 -5.00 3.38
CA TYR A 713 32.55 -6.12 4.19
C TYR A 713 31.91 -7.22 3.35
N GLN A 714 31.06 -6.86 2.37
CA GLN A 714 30.50 -7.80 1.40
C GLN A 714 31.59 -8.55 0.63
N TYR A 715 32.58 -7.83 0.10
CA TYR A 715 33.70 -8.44 -0.61
C TYR A 715 34.55 -9.34 0.29
N ALA A 716 34.75 -8.95 1.55
CA ALA A 716 35.50 -9.74 2.52
C ALA A 716 34.79 -11.06 2.89
N VAL A 717 33.46 -11.07 2.93
CA VAL A 717 32.67 -12.30 3.12
C VAL A 717 32.78 -13.21 1.89
N GLU A 718 32.73 -12.66 0.69
CA GLU A 718 32.81 -13.42 -0.56
C GLU A 718 34.22 -13.94 -0.86
N ASN A 719 35.26 -13.22 -0.45
CA ASN A 719 36.66 -13.46 -0.82
C ASN A 719 37.59 -13.41 0.40
N PRO A 720 37.40 -14.26 1.43
CA PRO A 720 38.06 -14.08 2.72
C PRO A 720 39.58 -14.16 2.65
N ASP A 721 40.14 -14.97 1.74
CA ASP A 721 41.60 -15.15 1.58
C ASP A 721 42.25 -14.14 0.62
N ALA A 722 41.47 -13.23 0.02
CA ALA A 722 42.02 -12.25 -0.90
C ALA A 722 42.97 -11.29 -0.18
N PRO A 723 44.04 -10.79 -0.84
CA PRO A 723 44.92 -9.80 -0.23
C PRO A 723 44.19 -8.48 0.04
N ALA A 724 44.60 -7.76 1.09
CA ALA A 724 44.07 -6.44 1.44
C ALA A 724 44.68 -5.30 0.56
N VAL A 725 44.14 -5.09 -0.66
CA VAL A 725 44.69 -4.21 -1.73
C VAL A 725 43.73 -3.06 -2.23
N PHE A 726 44.18 -1.78 -2.33
CA PHE A 726 43.60 -0.54 -2.93
C PHE A 726 44.08 -0.18 -4.37
N PRO A 727 43.23 0.39 -5.25
CA PRO A 727 43.65 1.00 -6.53
C PRO A 727 44.11 2.47 -6.38
N PRO A 728 45.13 2.94 -7.12
CA PRO A 728 45.46 4.36 -7.16
C PRO A 728 44.40 5.12 -7.98
N TRP A 729 44.08 6.34 -7.55
CA TRP A 729 43.20 7.36 -8.18
C TRP A 729 41.67 7.29 -7.89
N GLU A 730 41.28 7.93 -6.77
CA GLU A 730 40.00 8.61 -6.45
C GLU A 730 38.69 7.83 -6.12
N PRO A 731 37.76 8.47 -5.35
CA PRO A 731 36.97 7.82 -4.30
C PRO A 731 35.61 7.28 -4.75
N TRP A 732 35.31 6.04 -4.32
CA TRP A 732 33.99 5.50 -4.00
C TRP A 732 32.77 5.87 -4.89
N TYR A 733 32.61 5.21 -6.06
CA TYR A 733 31.36 4.63 -6.62
C TYR A 733 31.55 4.00 -8.04
N PRO A 734 30.74 3.03 -8.51
CA PRO A 734 30.80 1.57 -8.29
C PRO A 734 31.58 0.78 -9.40
N TRP A 735 32.39 -0.22 -9.01
CA TRP A 735 32.96 -1.31 -9.86
C TRP A 735 33.95 -0.88 -11.00
N PRO A 736 34.78 -1.71 -11.70
CA PRO A 736 35.40 -3.04 -11.52
C PRO A 736 36.91 -2.97 -11.11
N ALA A 737 37.32 -2.04 -10.23
CA ALA A 737 38.75 -1.80 -9.97
C ALA A 737 39.44 -2.78 -8.98
N PHE A 738 38.68 -3.61 -8.25
CA PHE A 738 39.20 -4.58 -7.27
C PHE A 738 40.16 -5.63 -7.86
N MET A 739 40.16 -5.82 -9.19
CA MET A 739 41.01 -6.80 -9.88
C MET A 739 42.47 -6.37 -10.12
N THR A 740 42.94 -5.25 -9.55
CA THR A 740 44.25 -4.66 -9.93
C THR A 740 45.39 -4.80 -8.91
N GLY A 741 45.16 -5.34 -7.71
CA GLY A 741 46.21 -5.96 -6.88
C GLY A 741 47.28 -5.05 -6.22
N GLN A 742 46.98 -3.82 -5.80
CA GLN A 742 47.93 -2.95 -5.06
C GLN A 742 47.46 -2.63 -3.63
N LEU A 743 48.31 -2.47 -2.60
CA LEU A 743 47.94 -2.55 -1.15
C LEU A 743 47.04 -1.41 -0.59
N LEU A 744 46.16 -1.70 0.39
CA LEU A 744 45.36 -0.68 1.12
C LEU A 744 46.21 0.17 2.09
N PRO A 745 45.94 1.47 2.28
CA PRO A 745 46.65 2.29 3.26
C PRO A 745 46.33 1.82 4.69
N GLY A 746 47.36 1.42 5.44
CA GLY A 746 47.19 0.82 6.76
C GLY A 746 46.93 -0.69 6.75
N ALA A 747 46.81 -1.33 5.58
CA ALA A 747 46.92 -2.79 5.51
C ALA A 747 48.35 -3.18 5.88
N TYR A 748 48.45 -3.98 6.94
CA TYR A 748 49.70 -4.64 7.27
C TYR A 748 50.04 -5.59 6.12
N PRO A 749 51.22 -5.44 5.46
CA PRO A 749 51.64 -6.36 4.41
C PRO A 749 51.59 -7.79 4.92
N GLY A 750 50.66 -8.61 4.39
CA GLY A 750 50.46 -10.00 4.79
C GLY A 750 49.08 -10.33 5.38
N LEU A 751 48.21 -9.35 5.63
CA LEU A 751 46.82 -9.63 6.01
C LEU A 751 45.93 -9.92 4.78
N THR A 752 44.99 -10.82 4.98
CA THR A 752 43.84 -11.01 4.11
C THR A 752 42.83 -9.85 4.26
N ILE A 753 41.95 -9.66 3.28
CA ILE A 753 40.90 -8.66 3.30
C ILE A 753 39.92 -8.89 4.46
N PHE A 754 39.68 -10.15 4.83
CA PHE A 754 38.84 -10.53 5.95
C PHE A 754 39.47 -10.13 7.29
N GLU A 755 40.76 -10.43 7.50
CA GLU A 755 41.47 -10.01 8.72
C GLU A 755 41.51 -8.49 8.87
N TRP A 756 41.64 -7.76 7.74
CA TRP A 756 41.59 -6.31 7.76
C TRP A 756 40.20 -5.76 8.09
N ALA A 757 39.15 -6.33 7.49
CA ALA A 757 37.77 -5.99 7.81
C ALA A 757 37.45 -6.23 9.30
N ALA A 758 37.86 -7.38 9.84
CA ALA A 758 37.70 -7.69 11.27
C ALA A 758 38.48 -6.71 12.16
N TYR A 759 39.70 -6.34 11.79
CA TYR A 759 40.47 -5.35 12.55
C TYR A 759 39.74 -3.99 12.66
N GLY A 760 39.05 -3.58 11.59
CA GLY A 760 38.23 -2.35 11.57
C GLY A 760 37.09 -2.34 12.59
N LEU A 761 36.63 -3.51 13.04
CA LEU A 761 35.51 -3.66 13.96
C LEU A 761 35.91 -3.74 15.42
N LEU A 762 37.22 -3.70 15.73
CA LEU A 762 37.68 -3.76 17.11
C LEU A 762 37.07 -2.62 17.95
N SER A 763 36.77 -1.45 17.38
CA SER A 763 36.14 -0.33 18.12
C SER A 763 34.71 -0.63 18.60
N VAL A 764 34.01 -1.57 17.96
CA VAL A 764 32.59 -1.89 18.22
C VAL A 764 32.37 -3.33 18.68
N SER A 765 33.38 -4.20 18.63
CA SER A 765 33.37 -5.56 19.16
C SER A 765 34.70 -5.92 19.84
N ASN A 766 34.66 -6.50 21.04
CA ASN A 766 35.84 -6.91 21.81
C ASN A 766 36.34 -8.32 21.40
N MET A 767 36.61 -8.50 20.11
CA MET A 767 37.12 -9.77 19.57
C MET A 767 38.50 -10.13 20.12
N GLY A 768 39.31 -9.13 20.49
CA GLY A 768 40.66 -9.34 21.04
C GLY A 768 40.68 -10.10 22.37
N GLU A 769 39.59 -10.04 23.14
CA GLU A 769 39.41 -10.77 24.40
C GLU A 769 38.39 -11.92 24.29
N GLY A 770 37.91 -12.21 23.07
CA GLY A 770 37.03 -13.35 22.78
C GLY A 770 35.53 -13.08 23.00
N PHE A 771 35.09 -11.82 23.12
CA PHE A 771 33.67 -11.49 23.24
C PHE A 771 32.93 -11.53 21.89
N GLY A 772 33.64 -11.40 20.78
CA GLY A 772 33.08 -11.46 19.44
C GLY A 772 33.84 -12.42 18.52
N ASP A 773 33.11 -13.06 17.62
CA ASP A 773 33.66 -13.88 16.53
C ASP A 773 33.85 -13.01 15.27
N PRO A 774 35.08 -12.92 14.71
CA PRO A 774 35.35 -12.14 13.50
C PRO A 774 34.47 -12.46 12.30
N ALA A 775 34.12 -13.73 12.07
CA ALA A 775 33.28 -14.14 10.95
C ALA A 775 31.84 -13.67 11.14
N ILE A 776 31.32 -13.76 12.37
CA ILE A 776 30.00 -13.23 12.70
C ILE A 776 29.96 -11.71 12.53
N MET A 777 30.96 -10.99 13.05
CA MET A 777 30.98 -9.52 13.00
C MET A 777 31.15 -8.97 11.58
N VAL A 778 32.05 -9.56 10.78
CA VAL A 778 32.24 -9.16 9.38
C VAL A 778 30.99 -9.48 8.55
N TYR A 779 30.37 -10.66 8.77
CA TYR A 779 29.11 -11.00 8.12
C TYR A 779 27.99 -10.04 8.51
N LEU A 780 27.83 -9.71 9.80
CA LEU A 780 26.83 -8.76 10.28
C LEU A 780 26.95 -7.40 9.57
N MET A 781 28.18 -6.87 9.48
CA MET A 781 28.46 -5.59 8.80
C MET A 781 28.19 -5.63 7.30
N SER A 782 28.37 -6.79 6.65
CA SER A 782 28.08 -6.96 5.22
C SER A 782 26.58 -6.88 4.89
N ARG A 783 25.73 -7.04 5.90
CA ARG A 783 24.26 -7.07 5.80
C ARG A 783 23.58 -5.78 6.29
N PHE A 784 24.35 -4.77 6.71
CA PHE A 784 23.78 -3.47 7.05
C PHE A 784 23.33 -2.71 5.79
N ASP A 785 22.27 -1.93 5.94
CA ASP A 785 21.84 -0.94 4.97
C ASP A 785 22.93 0.11 4.80
N ARG A 786 23.17 0.53 3.56
CA ARG A 786 24.26 1.45 3.27
C ARG A 786 24.03 2.84 3.87
N TYR A 787 22.80 3.35 3.74
CA TYR A 787 22.48 4.75 3.98
C TYR A 787 21.62 4.94 5.22
N TRP A 788 21.87 6.04 5.93
CA TRP A 788 21.06 6.48 7.06
C TRP A 788 20.74 7.97 6.92
N PRO A 789 19.48 8.39 7.10
CA PRO A 789 19.11 9.79 6.92
C PRO A 789 19.78 10.67 7.98
N THR A 790 20.45 11.75 7.54
CA THR A 790 20.99 12.75 8.48
C THR A 790 19.88 13.42 9.27
N ARG A 791 18.68 13.50 8.68
CA ARG A 791 17.48 14.11 9.25
C ARG A 791 17.18 13.64 10.68
N LEU A 792 17.19 12.32 10.94
CA LEU A 792 16.90 11.77 12.27
C LEU A 792 17.88 12.27 13.34
N GLY A 793 19.17 12.42 12.99
CA GLY A 793 20.16 12.94 13.91
C GLY A 793 19.94 14.42 14.23
N LEU A 794 19.47 15.21 13.26
CA LEU A 794 19.12 16.62 13.50
C LEU A 794 17.89 16.72 14.40
N ASP A 795 16.84 15.94 14.12
CA ASP A 795 15.62 15.93 14.94
C ASP A 795 15.94 15.50 16.38
N SER A 796 16.71 14.43 16.58
CA SER A 796 17.16 14.01 17.92
C SER A 796 17.98 15.08 18.64
N SER A 797 18.81 15.84 17.92
CA SER A 797 19.55 16.95 18.53
C SER A 797 18.62 18.08 18.98
N ALA A 798 17.57 18.35 18.20
CA ALA A 798 16.56 19.34 18.53
C ALA A 798 15.69 18.90 19.72
N ILE A 799 15.33 17.62 19.81
CA ILE A 799 14.59 17.06 20.96
C ILE A 799 15.40 17.24 22.24
N ILE A 800 16.66 16.78 22.26
CA ILE A 800 17.52 16.84 23.45
C ILE A 800 17.78 18.28 23.95
N ASP A 801 17.86 19.26 23.04
CA ASP A 801 18.20 20.64 23.37
C ASP A 801 17.01 21.46 23.90
N TRP A 802 15.77 21.05 23.62
CA TRP A 802 14.58 21.82 23.95
C TRP A 802 13.80 21.24 25.12
N ASP A 803 13.12 22.11 25.86
CA ASP A 803 12.01 21.73 26.73
C ASP A 803 10.72 22.02 25.93
N ASN A 804 9.92 21.00 25.64
CA ASN A 804 8.81 21.05 24.68
C ASN A 804 9.27 21.46 23.27
N CYS A 805 10.12 20.63 22.66
CA CYS A 805 10.64 20.80 21.30
C CYS A 805 9.53 21.18 20.31
N PRO A 806 9.62 22.36 19.67
CA PRO A 806 8.54 22.86 18.82
C PRO A 806 8.54 22.26 17.40
N TYR A 807 9.57 21.48 17.05
CA TYR A 807 9.82 21.08 15.66
C TYR A 807 9.46 19.66 15.30
N VAL A 808 9.22 18.79 16.29
CA VAL A 808 8.86 17.40 16.07
C VAL A 808 7.38 17.25 16.37
N SER A 809 6.63 16.60 15.47
CA SER A 809 5.16 16.67 15.46
C SER A 809 4.52 15.36 15.03
N THR A 810 3.84 14.70 15.94
CA THR A 810 3.08 13.50 15.58
C THR A 810 1.69 13.94 15.10
N GLY A 811 1.57 14.21 13.80
CA GLY A 811 0.35 14.73 13.18
C GLY A 811 0.35 16.26 13.07
N LEU A 812 -0.80 16.90 13.31
CA LEU A 812 -0.98 18.35 13.20
C LEU A 812 -0.48 19.15 14.42
N VAL A 813 0.03 18.47 15.46
CA VAL A 813 0.44 19.08 16.73
C VAL A 813 1.87 18.63 17.08
N PRO A 814 2.77 19.56 17.49
CA PRO A 814 4.08 19.20 18.03
C PRO A 814 3.97 18.22 19.20
N TYR A 815 4.83 17.20 19.22
CA TYR A 815 4.94 16.23 20.30
C TYR A 815 6.41 15.99 20.61
N ASP A 816 6.80 16.29 21.85
CA ASP A 816 8.17 16.12 22.30
C ASP A 816 8.31 14.79 23.06
N PHE A 817 9.16 13.90 22.55
CA PHE A 817 9.14 12.51 23.00
C PHE A 817 9.76 12.32 24.38
N ASP A 818 10.94 12.90 24.62
CA ASP A 818 11.73 12.66 25.83
C ASP A 818 11.15 13.39 27.05
N ASP A 819 10.46 14.50 26.81
CA ASP A 819 9.58 15.15 27.76
C ASP A 819 8.53 14.21 28.31
N ASN A 820 8.06 13.21 27.55
CA ASN A 820 6.97 12.33 27.96
C ASN A 820 7.43 10.93 28.39
N TYR A 821 8.75 10.66 28.47
CA TYR A 821 9.26 9.36 28.94
C TYR A 821 8.81 9.02 30.37
N TYR A 822 8.59 10.03 31.21
CA TYR A 822 8.14 9.83 32.59
C TYR A 822 6.74 9.25 32.71
N GLU A 823 5.94 9.27 31.64
CA GLU A 823 4.59 8.71 31.63
C GLU A 823 4.57 7.20 31.32
N ILE A 824 5.66 6.65 30.78
CA ILE A 824 5.74 5.26 30.35
C ILE A 824 5.55 4.31 31.55
N ASP A 825 4.40 3.63 31.60
CA ASP A 825 4.04 2.70 32.69
C ASP A 825 4.01 1.22 32.24
N VAL A 826 5.09 0.77 31.59
CA VAL A 826 5.33 -0.66 31.31
C VAL A 826 6.70 -1.13 31.84
N PRO A 827 6.84 -2.41 32.25
CA PRO A 827 8.11 -2.96 32.74
C PRO A 827 9.30 -2.76 31.78
N PHE A 828 10.48 -2.55 32.34
CA PHE A 828 11.72 -2.23 31.63
C PHE A 828 12.84 -3.23 31.94
N LEU A 829 13.48 -3.75 30.89
CA LEU A 829 14.73 -4.52 30.97
C LEU A 829 15.77 -3.97 29.99
N GLY A 830 16.79 -3.31 30.49
CA GLY A 830 17.85 -2.72 29.67
C GLY A 830 19.19 -3.46 29.76
N PHE A 831 19.94 -3.48 28.66
CA PHE A 831 21.33 -3.95 28.61
C PHE A 831 22.24 -2.85 28.06
N LEU A 832 23.42 -2.64 28.65
CA LEU A 832 24.41 -1.67 28.18
C LEU A 832 25.82 -2.27 28.19
N ALA A 833 26.57 -2.05 27.13
CA ALA A 833 28.00 -2.37 27.06
C ALA A 833 28.82 -1.44 27.97
N ASP A 834 29.92 -1.95 28.52
CA ASP A 834 30.81 -1.17 29.40
C ASP A 834 31.72 -0.20 28.62
N SER A 835 32.08 -0.52 27.37
CA SER A 835 33.16 0.16 26.65
C SER A 835 32.77 0.88 25.35
N TYR A 836 31.49 1.21 25.17
CA TYR A 836 31.01 2.07 24.09
C TYR A 836 30.13 3.20 24.68
N TYR A 837 30.42 4.45 24.30
CA TYR A 837 30.11 5.69 25.03
C TYR A 837 30.91 5.86 26.33
N THR A 838 31.61 6.98 26.42
CA THR A 838 32.47 7.39 27.54
C THR A 838 31.73 7.30 28.88
N GLY A 839 31.91 6.24 29.68
CA GLY A 839 31.79 6.13 31.15
C GLY A 839 30.72 6.89 31.96
N GLU A 840 29.78 7.58 31.34
CA GLU A 840 28.89 8.61 31.90
C GLU A 840 27.42 8.27 31.67
N TRP A 841 27.10 7.34 30.75
CA TRP A 841 25.75 6.86 30.52
C TRP A 841 25.43 5.72 31.48
N ARG A 842 24.69 6.04 32.54
CA ARG A 842 24.13 5.06 33.49
C ARG A 842 22.63 5.01 33.29
N PHE A 843 22.04 3.82 33.44
CA PHE A 843 20.59 3.70 33.52
C PHE A 843 20.02 4.68 34.54
N GLN A 844 19.11 5.54 34.08
CA GLN A 844 18.36 6.45 34.93
C GLN A 844 16.92 5.98 34.95
N HIS A 845 16.41 5.66 36.15
CA HIS A 845 15.01 5.28 36.30
C HIS A 845 14.13 6.52 36.22
N GLN A 846 13.77 6.92 35.00
CA GLN A 846 12.94 8.10 34.72
C GLN A 846 11.56 7.78 34.15
N ILE A 847 11.20 6.51 33.96
CA ILE A 847 9.84 6.09 33.55
C ILE A 847 8.91 5.93 34.75
N ALA A 848 7.59 5.98 34.54
CA ALA A 848 6.60 5.77 35.60
C ALA A 848 6.63 4.34 36.16
N ASN A 849 6.90 3.35 35.30
CA ASN A 849 6.87 1.97 35.71
C ASN A 849 8.05 1.67 36.65
N PRO A 850 7.79 1.00 37.77
CA PRO A 850 8.85 0.78 38.73
C PRO A 850 9.60 -0.53 38.58
N ASP A 851 9.13 -1.43 37.72
CA ASP A 851 9.82 -2.64 37.35
C ASP A 851 10.90 -2.29 36.35
N PHE A 852 12.03 -1.80 36.87
CA PHE A 852 13.12 -1.24 36.10
C PHE A 852 14.41 -2.01 36.40
N ILE A 853 14.87 -2.79 35.43
CA ILE A 853 16.08 -3.59 35.53
C ILE A 853 17.07 -3.12 34.47
N GLY A 854 18.22 -2.60 34.92
CA GLY A 854 19.33 -2.24 34.04
C GLY A 854 20.55 -3.13 34.29
N ILE A 855 21.06 -3.77 33.23
CA ILE A 855 22.20 -4.68 33.29
C ILE A 855 23.37 -4.06 32.52
N MET A 856 24.44 -3.73 33.23
CA MET A 856 25.73 -3.37 32.60
C MET A 856 26.50 -4.65 32.29
N LEU A 857 27.14 -4.70 31.12
CA LEU A 857 27.89 -5.86 30.61
C LEU A 857 29.40 -5.55 30.56
N PRO A 858 30.18 -5.91 31.60
CA PRO A 858 31.62 -5.64 31.64
C PRO A 858 32.38 -6.33 30.50
N GLY A 859 33.30 -5.60 29.85
CA GLY A 859 34.12 -6.12 28.76
C GLY A 859 33.43 -6.20 27.39
N TYR A 860 32.12 -5.99 27.33
CA TYR A 860 31.39 -5.90 26.06
C TYR A 860 31.66 -4.56 25.37
N ARG A 861 31.66 -4.59 24.03
CA ARG A 861 31.45 -3.44 23.14
C ARG A 861 30.08 -3.56 22.46
N HIS A 862 29.75 -2.54 21.68
CA HIS A 862 28.43 -2.34 21.05
C HIS A 862 27.83 -3.61 20.42
N LEU A 863 28.54 -4.21 19.47
CA LEU A 863 28.04 -5.36 18.71
C LEU A 863 28.05 -6.68 19.51
N ASP A 864 28.86 -6.76 20.57
CA ASP A 864 28.94 -7.95 21.42
C ASP A 864 27.62 -8.20 22.16
N VAL A 865 26.86 -7.13 22.44
CA VAL A 865 25.53 -7.24 23.09
C VAL A 865 24.55 -8.01 22.20
N PHE A 866 24.62 -7.80 20.88
CA PHE A 866 23.65 -8.35 19.92
C PHE A 866 24.03 -9.74 19.41
N SER A 867 25.31 -9.93 19.08
CA SER A 867 25.81 -11.14 18.39
C SER A 867 27.15 -11.66 18.92
N GLY A 868 27.59 -11.21 20.09
CA GLY A 868 28.80 -11.71 20.75
C GLY A 868 28.70 -13.17 21.22
N GLU A 869 29.84 -13.79 21.49
CA GLU A 869 30.00 -15.18 21.98
C GLU A 869 29.22 -15.46 23.27
N PHE A 870 29.09 -14.46 24.13
CA PHE A 870 28.41 -14.55 25.42
C PHE A 870 26.99 -13.95 25.42
N SER A 871 26.51 -13.45 24.27
CA SER A 871 25.20 -12.77 24.17
C SER A 871 24.04 -13.67 24.60
N VAL A 872 24.09 -14.97 24.32
CA VAL A 872 23.05 -15.89 24.83
C VAL A 872 23.01 -15.92 26.34
N GLN A 873 24.16 -16.04 27.00
CA GLN A 873 24.23 -16.20 28.45
C GLN A 873 23.79 -14.92 29.17
N ASP A 874 24.25 -13.77 28.69
CA ASP A 874 24.17 -12.53 29.46
C ASP A 874 23.08 -11.57 28.95
N VAL A 875 22.51 -11.82 27.76
CA VAL A 875 21.43 -10.99 27.18
C VAL A 875 20.19 -11.82 26.85
N SER A 876 20.32 -12.84 26.00
CA SER A 876 19.15 -13.56 25.46
C SER A 876 18.44 -14.44 26.49
N GLN A 877 19.20 -15.18 27.31
CA GLN A 877 18.67 -16.00 28.39
C GLN A 877 18.02 -15.13 29.49
N PRO A 878 18.65 -14.04 30.00
CA PRO A 878 18.00 -13.13 30.94
C PRO A 878 16.74 -12.48 30.38
N THR A 879 16.75 -12.10 29.09
CA THR A 879 15.54 -11.58 28.42
C THR A 879 14.43 -12.62 28.42
N TYR A 880 14.71 -13.85 28.02
CA TYR A 880 13.72 -14.94 28.03
C TYR A 880 13.18 -15.19 29.45
N GLU A 881 14.04 -15.26 30.46
CA GLU A 881 13.64 -15.44 31.86
C GLU A 881 12.77 -14.29 32.36
N TRP A 882 13.09 -13.06 31.97
CA TRP A 882 12.29 -11.88 32.26
C TRP A 882 10.91 -11.98 31.58
N LEU A 883 10.86 -12.24 30.28
CA LEU A 883 9.61 -12.40 29.52
C LEU A 883 8.70 -13.48 30.13
N MET A 884 9.27 -14.59 30.59
CA MET A 884 8.52 -15.69 31.21
C MET A 884 8.09 -15.42 32.66
N SER A 885 8.78 -14.51 33.36
CA SER A 885 8.54 -14.24 34.79
C SER A 885 7.56 -13.11 35.04
N HIS A 886 7.36 -12.19 34.08
CA HIS A 886 6.51 -11.03 34.26
C HIS A 886 5.05 -11.33 33.95
N LYS A 887 4.18 -11.10 34.93
CA LYS A 887 2.73 -11.13 34.78
C LYS A 887 2.13 -9.84 35.29
N MET A 888 1.54 -9.07 34.38
CA MET A 888 0.74 -7.90 34.72
C MET A 888 -0.74 -8.29 34.73
N LEU A 889 -1.43 -8.04 35.84
CA LEU A 889 -2.87 -8.24 35.99
C LEU A 889 -3.52 -6.89 36.27
N VAL A 890 -4.39 -6.42 35.37
CA VAL A 890 -5.10 -5.14 35.51
C VAL A 890 -6.59 -5.40 35.77
N GLY A 891 -7.19 -4.66 36.70
CA GLY A 891 -8.64 -4.73 36.97
C GLY A 891 -9.07 -3.91 38.19
N PHE A 892 -10.34 -4.01 38.57
CA PHE A 892 -10.86 -3.26 39.72
C PHE A 892 -10.41 -3.89 41.06
N GLY A 893 -9.74 -3.10 41.90
CA GLY A 893 -9.09 -3.60 43.12
C GLY A 893 -9.62 -2.97 44.40
N LYS A 894 -9.47 -3.69 45.51
CA LYS A 894 -9.82 -3.19 46.84
C LYS A 894 -8.79 -3.63 47.89
N ILE A 895 -8.09 -2.64 48.46
CA ILE A 895 -7.17 -2.83 49.59
C ILE A 895 -7.83 -2.44 50.91
N TRP A 896 -7.60 -3.27 51.93
CA TRP A 896 -7.89 -2.95 53.32
C TRP A 896 -6.57 -2.65 54.03
N TYR A 897 -6.50 -1.51 54.71
CA TYR A 897 -5.35 -1.07 55.50
C TYR A 897 -5.84 -0.41 56.80
N ASP A 898 -5.03 -0.47 57.85
CA ASP A 898 -5.30 -0.17 59.26
C ASP A 898 -6.14 1.11 59.50
N GLY A 899 -7.47 0.95 59.52
CA GLY A 899 -8.44 2.03 59.79
C GLY A 899 -9.18 2.62 58.58
N GLY A 900 -8.93 2.18 57.34
CA GLY A 900 -9.55 2.73 56.12
C GLY A 900 -9.79 1.74 54.96
N ARG A 901 -10.50 2.21 53.92
CA ARG A 901 -10.92 1.47 52.71
C ARG A 901 -10.35 2.20 51.47
N ILE A 902 -9.51 1.57 50.65
CA ILE A 902 -9.04 2.13 49.36
C ILE A 902 -9.63 1.30 48.21
N TRP A 903 -10.19 1.99 47.21
CA TRP A 903 -10.95 1.43 46.08
C TRP A 903 -10.61 2.20 44.83
N GLY A 904 -10.28 1.50 43.75
CA GLY A 904 -9.96 2.12 42.48
C GLY A 904 -9.48 1.07 41.49
N ASP A 905 -9.04 1.57 40.33
CA ASP A 905 -8.38 0.73 39.35
C ASP A 905 -7.04 0.25 39.91
N ALA A 906 -6.78 -1.04 39.73
CA ALA A 906 -5.63 -1.68 40.32
C ALA A 906 -4.82 -2.47 39.27
N ALA A 907 -3.52 -2.22 39.26
CA ALA A 907 -2.55 -3.04 38.55
C ALA A 907 -1.77 -3.89 39.55
N ILE A 908 -1.70 -5.19 39.32
CA ILE A 908 -0.86 -6.12 40.06
C ILE A 908 0.27 -6.58 39.14
N TYR A 909 1.50 -6.25 39.51
CA TYR A 909 2.70 -6.76 38.86
C TYR A 909 3.22 -7.94 39.65
N ILE A 910 3.44 -9.07 38.98
CA ILE A 910 4.03 -10.25 39.59
C ILE A 910 5.26 -10.61 38.77
N ASN A 911 6.42 -10.58 39.40
CA ASN A 911 7.64 -11.13 38.83
C ASN A 911 8.07 -12.38 39.60
N ALA A 912 9.28 -12.88 39.36
CA ALA A 912 9.80 -14.09 40.02
C ALA A 912 9.89 -13.97 41.55
N SER A 913 9.97 -12.74 42.08
CA SER A 913 10.35 -12.47 43.47
C SER A 913 9.43 -11.51 44.21
N THR A 914 8.58 -10.75 43.52
CA THR A 914 7.69 -9.77 44.14
C THR A 914 6.28 -9.78 43.55
N ILE A 915 5.32 -9.36 44.39
CA ILE A 915 3.97 -8.96 44.01
C ILE A 915 3.86 -7.48 44.32
N GLU A 916 3.58 -6.65 43.33
CA GLU A 916 3.35 -5.22 43.52
C GLU A 916 1.92 -4.86 43.16
N ILE A 917 1.32 -3.95 43.93
CA ILE A 917 -0.01 -3.44 43.64
C ILE A 917 0.03 -1.92 43.58
N ARG A 918 -0.54 -1.37 42.51
CA ARG A 918 -0.87 0.06 42.36
C ARG A 918 -2.38 0.23 42.47
N ILE A 919 -2.86 1.17 43.30
CA ILE A 919 -4.26 1.63 43.34
C ILE A 919 -4.27 3.15 43.41
N ASP A 920 -4.91 3.83 42.45
CA ASP A 920 -5.04 5.30 42.38
C ASP A 920 -3.72 6.05 42.66
N GLY A 921 -2.62 5.57 42.07
CA GLY A 921 -1.28 6.15 42.24
C GLY A 921 -0.54 5.75 43.52
N ILE A 922 -1.16 5.01 44.44
CA ILE A 922 -0.51 4.48 45.66
C ILE A 922 0.04 3.08 45.40
N ARG A 923 1.32 2.85 45.71
CA ARG A 923 2.05 1.60 45.44
C ARG A 923 2.47 0.86 46.71
N VAL A 924 2.33 -0.47 46.69
CA VAL A 924 2.81 -1.37 47.76
C VAL A 924 3.40 -2.65 47.15
N SER A 925 4.55 -3.11 47.64
CA SER A 925 5.30 -4.29 47.13
C SER A 925 5.50 -5.36 48.21
N TRP A 926 5.38 -6.64 47.84
CA TRP A 926 5.54 -7.82 48.71
C TRP A 926 6.54 -8.80 48.13
N VAL A 927 7.46 -9.34 48.94
CA VAL A 927 8.43 -10.37 48.53
C VAL A 927 7.75 -11.74 48.51
N ILE A 928 7.75 -12.42 47.36
CA ILE A 928 7.19 -13.76 47.18
C ILE A 928 7.98 -14.78 47.98
N PHE A 929 7.29 -15.52 48.83
CA PHE A 929 7.85 -16.65 49.58
C PHE A 929 7.16 -17.99 49.24
N VAL A 930 6.06 -17.97 48.47
CA VAL A 930 5.42 -19.17 47.91
C VAL A 930 4.88 -18.89 46.51
N HIS A 931 5.24 -19.74 45.55
CA HIS A 931 4.57 -19.86 44.25
C HIS A 931 4.17 -21.33 44.02
N CYS A 932 2.93 -21.59 43.62
CA CYS A 932 2.51 -22.93 43.23
C CYS A 932 1.51 -22.94 42.08
N VAL A 933 1.66 -23.91 41.18
CA VAL A 933 0.85 -24.04 39.97
C VAL A 933 0.11 -25.38 39.98
N SER A 934 -1.18 -25.35 39.64
CA SER A 934 -2.04 -26.52 39.46
C SER A 934 -2.78 -26.45 38.12
N LYS A 935 -3.47 -27.54 37.73
CA LYS A 935 -4.29 -27.57 36.49
C LYS A 935 -5.40 -26.49 36.45
N LYS A 936 -5.86 -26.00 37.60
CA LYS A 936 -6.99 -25.04 37.69
C LYS A 936 -6.58 -23.66 38.19
N HIS A 937 -5.53 -23.57 39.01
CA HIS A 937 -5.15 -22.34 39.70
C HIS A 937 -3.64 -22.19 39.76
N GLU A 938 -3.19 -20.95 39.85
CA GLU A 938 -1.82 -20.54 40.16
C GLU A 938 -1.85 -19.58 41.34
N PHE A 939 -0.94 -19.75 42.30
CA PHE A 939 -0.94 -19.03 43.57
C PHE A 939 0.40 -18.35 43.79
N TYR A 940 0.36 -17.11 44.26
CA TYR A 940 1.52 -16.38 44.76
C TYR A 940 1.23 -15.93 46.19
N LYS A 941 2.19 -16.06 47.09
CA LYS A 941 2.14 -15.44 48.43
C LYS A 941 3.36 -14.60 48.63
N GLY A 942 3.13 -13.35 49.02
CA GLY A 942 4.18 -12.40 49.32
C GLY A 942 4.08 -11.84 50.73
N GLU A 943 5.18 -11.34 51.27
CA GLU A 943 5.24 -10.68 52.58
C GLU A 943 6.07 -9.40 52.53
N ASN A 944 5.67 -8.42 53.34
CA ASN A 944 6.39 -7.17 53.59
C ASN A 944 6.08 -6.67 55.01
N ASP A 945 6.59 -5.48 55.35
CA ASP A 945 6.36 -4.84 56.65
C ASP A 945 4.89 -4.47 56.91
N PHE A 946 4.07 -4.37 55.85
CA PHE A 946 2.62 -4.13 55.93
C PHE A 946 1.79 -5.42 56.09
N GLY A 947 2.39 -6.60 55.91
CA GLY A 947 1.76 -7.90 56.11
C GLY A 947 1.94 -8.88 54.95
N ARG A 948 1.08 -9.90 54.89
CA ARG A 948 1.11 -10.95 53.86
C ARG A 948 0.03 -10.75 52.81
N ILE A 949 0.36 -11.04 51.56
CA ILE A 949 -0.55 -11.09 50.44
C ILE A 949 -0.68 -12.50 49.87
N THR A 950 -1.81 -12.81 49.24
CA THR A 950 -1.97 -14.00 48.41
C THR A 950 -2.73 -13.63 47.15
N VAL A 951 -2.13 -13.87 45.98
CA VAL A 951 -2.75 -13.73 44.66
C VAL A 951 -3.09 -15.12 44.13
N ILE A 952 -4.30 -15.27 43.57
CA ILE A 952 -4.79 -16.54 43.00
C ILE A 952 -5.28 -16.26 41.58
N ILE A 953 -4.69 -16.91 40.60
CA ILE A 953 -5.05 -16.83 39.19
C ILE A 953 -5.78 -18.13 38.80
N THR A 954 -6.96 -18.03 38.18
CA THR A 954 -7.79 -19.20 37.81
C THR A 954 -7.75 -19.40 36.30
N LYS A 955 -7.33 -20.58 35.81
CA LYS A 955 -7.08 -20.83 34.37
C LYS A 955 -8.35 -20.96 33.51
N LYS A 956 -9.56 -20.95 34.12
CA LYS A 956 -10.88 -20.80 33.47
C LYS A 956 -11.91 -20.24 34.47
N GLY A 957 -12.21 -18.95 34.43
CA GLY A 957 -13.30 -18.30 35.18
C GLY A 957 -13.06 -18.08 36.69
N LEU A 958 -13.29 -16.85 37.18
CA LEU A 958 -12.91 -16.32 38.49
C LEU A 958 -13.80 -16.80 39.67
N ALA A 959 -13.22 -17.19 40.82
CA ALA A 959 -13.92 -17.18 42.12
C ALA A 959 -12.99 -17.14 43.37
N ILE A 960 -13.46 -16.44 44.41
CA ILE A 960 -12.80 -15.89 45.61
C ILE A 960 -12.59 -16.93 46.73
N ALA A 961 -11.58 -16.77 47.61
CA ALA A 961 -11.62 -17.35 48.98
C ALA A 961 -10.84 -16.54 50.05
N SER A 962 -11.27 -16.67 51.31
CA SER A 962 -11.26 -15.73 52.46
C SER A 962 -10.13 -15.83 53.51
N GLY A 963 -9.91 -14.75 54.28
CA GLY A 963 -9.07 -14.65 55.48
C GLY A 963 -8.23 -13.37 55.53
N ARG A 964 -8.47 -12.44 56.48
CA ARG A 964 -7.83 -11.10 56.66
C ARG A 964 -7.08 -10.61 55.40
N LYS A 965 -7.85 -10.18 54.41
CA LYS A 965 -7.51 -10.21 52.98
C LYS A 965 -7.82 -8.88 52.32
N VAL A 966 -6.88 -8.36 51.53
CA VAL A 966 -7.13 -7.50 50.36
C VAL A 966 -7.92 -8.32 49.34
N PHE A 967 -8.97 -7.75 48.74
CA PHE A 967 -9.85 -8.45 47.78
C PHE A 967 -9.70 -7.79 46.40
N PHE A 968 -9.43 -8.59 45.37
CA PHE A 968 -9.46 -8.12 43.98
C PHE A 968 -10.67 -8.72 43.27
N ILE A 969 -11.42 -7.91 42.53
CA ILE A 969 -12.48 -8.35 41.61
C ILE A 969 -12.13 -7.74 40.26
N GLY A 970 -11.28 -8.44 39.50
CA GLY A 970 -11.08 -8.13 38.09
C GLY A 970 -12.29 -8.61 37.30
N CYS A 971 -13.08 -7.67 36.76
CA CYS A 971 -13.95 -7.96 35.63
C CYS A 971 -13.09 -8.05 34.37
N LYS A 972 -13.50 -8.96 33.47
CA LYS A 972 -12.93 -9.17 32.14
C LYS A 972 -13.10 -7.90 31.29
N VAL A 973 -12.12 -7.60 30.43
CA VAL A 973 -12.37 -6.88 29.17
C VAL A 973 -13.16 -7.81 28.25
#